data_AF-A0A916W6Z2-F1
#
_entry.id   AF-A0A916W6Z2-F1
#
_cell.length_a   1.000
_cell.length_b   1.000
_cell.length_c   1.000
_cell.angle_alpha   90.00
_cell.angle_beta   90.00
_cell.angle_gamma   90.00
#
_symmetry.space_group_name_H-M   'P 1'
#
loop_
_entity.id
_entity.type
_entity.pdbx_description
1 polymer ?
#
loop_
_entity_poly.entity_id
_entity_poly.type
_entity_poly.pdbx_seq_one_letter_code
_entity_poly.pdbx_strand_id
1 'polypeptide(L)'
;MMTVEVLPDGSERFVTKGGVTILRSRHSVDYASAIDACVDALDTRRGAVFSSNYEYPGRYTRWDTAIVDPPVVISSRGRAMKIEALNRRGEVMLPALLGAVEALPVVTISTRSSTRFELTVAEPEGILTEEERSRAPSVFTVLRAITDLFRTDNDSNLGLYGAFGYDLAFQFDPVRLHLDRPASQRDVVLYIPDEILVVDHYNVSAWRDRYEFAGEGFTTEGIAREIREQPFTPSDQIPPRGDHRPGEYAKLVEKAKESFRRGDLFEVVPGQMFFERCENKPSAISRRLKEINPSPYSFFINLGENEYLIGASPEMFVRVNGRRVETCPISGTIKRGEDAIADSEQILKLLNSKKDEAELTMCSDVDRNDKSRVCEPGSVRVIGRRQIEMYSRLIHTVDHIEGRLREGMDAYDAFLSHAWAVTVTGAPKLWAMRFIEEHEKSPRAWYGGAVGMVHFNGDLNTGLTLRTIRIKDGIAEVRAGATLLMDSDGAEEEAETELKASAMLSAIRDAGKSNVKAEARAANRVGEGVNILLVDHEDSFVHTLANYFRQTGAKVTTVRTPVAEELFDRLQPDLVVLSPGPGSPQDFDCTATIRKARSRDLPIFGVCLGLQALAVAYGGELRQLHEPVHGKPSRIRVDNKSLVFSGLAQEVTVGRYHSIFADPVSLPKEFNITAETDDGVIMGIEHAKEPIAAVQFHPESIMTLGHDAGMRMIENVVAHLPRKVKVRAA
;
A
#
# COMPACT_ATOMS: atom_id res chain seq x y z
N MET A 1 40.87 -15.53 2.12
CA MET A 1 40.13 -14.27 2.04
C MET A 1 40.89 -13.37 1.08
N MET A 2 40.27 -12.95 -0.02
CA MET A 2 40.86 -11.94 -0.90
C MET A 2 40.83 -10.59 -0.16
N THR A 3 41.99 -9.98 0.06
CA THR A 3 42.14 -8.73 0.83
C THR A 3 41.62 -7.53 0.05
N VAL A 4 40.80 -6.70 0.70
CA VAL A 4 40.41 -5.37 0.17
C VAL A 4 41.58 -4.41 0.38
N GLU A 5 42.03 -3.77 -0.68
CA GLU A 5 43.02 -2.69 -0.66
C GLU A 5 42.27 -1.34 -0.64
N VAL A 6 42.48 -0.52 0.39
CA VAL A 6 41.95 0.85 0.44
C VAL A 6 42.98 1.81 -0.14
N LEU A 7 42.63 2.52 -1.20
CA LEU A 7 43.50 3.46 -1.90
C LEU A 7 43.56 4.82 -1.19
N PRO A 8 44.57 5.67 -1.48
CA PRO A 8 44.73 6.97 -0.83
C PRO A 8 43.54 7.94 -0.97
N ASP A 9 42.72 7.77 -2.01
CA ASP A 9 41.50 8.56 -2.25
C ASP A 9 40.25 7.98 -1.54
N GLY A 10 40.41 6.90 -0.77
CA GLY A 10 39.35 6.20 -0.05
C GLY A 10 38.57 5.18 -0.88
N SER A 11 38.90 5.01 -2.17
CA SER A 11 38.32 3.94 -2.98
C SER A 11 38.85 2.56 -2.56
N GLU A 12 38.05 1.53 -2.80
CA GLU A 12 38.36 0.16 -2.42
C GLU A 12 38.62 -0.69 -3.66
N ARG A 13 39.74 -1.40 -3.67
CA ARG A 13 40.10 -2.35 -4.72
C ARG A 13 40.06 -3.78 -4.18
N PHE A 14 39.38 -4.67 -4.90
CA PHE A 14 39.37 -6.10 -4.60
C PHE A 14 39.25 -6.92 -5.88
N VAL A 15 39.61 -8.20 -5.80
CA VAL A 15 39.50 -9.14 -6.92
C VAL A 15 38.37 -10.12 -6.61
N THR A 16 37.54 -10.43 -7.62
CA THR A 16 36.47 -11.44 -7.52
C THR A 16 37.06 -12.84 -7.59
N LYS A 17 36.27 -13.86 -7.21
CA LYS A 17 36.70 -15.27 -7.35
C LYS A 17 36.97 -15.66 -8.81
N GLY A 18 36.27 -15.03 -9.77
CA GLY A 18 36.51 -15.20 -11.21
C GLY A 18 37.65 -14.37 -11.79
N GLY A 19 38.42 -13.64 -10.96
CA GLY A 19 39.62 -12.92 -11.41
C GLY A 19 39.37 -11.50 -11.95
N VAL A 20 38.16 -10.95 -11.80
CA VAL A 20 37.86 -9.56 -12.17
C VAL A 20 38.31 -8.64 -11.03
N THR A 21 39.15 -7.67 -11.33
CA THR A 21 39.48 -6.58 -10.40
C THR A 21 38.38 -5.53 -10.42
N ILE A 22 37.87 -5.19 -9.25
CA ILE A 22 36.84 -4.17 -9.05
C ILE A 22 37.44 -3.04 -8.22
N LEU A 23 37.30 -1.82 -8.73
CA LEU A 23 37.57 -0.58 -7.99
C LEU A 23 36.23 0.09 -7.66
N ARG A 24 35.88 0.16 -6.38
CA ARG A 24 34.67 0.80 -5.88
C ARG A 24 34.99 2.16 -5.28
N SER A 25 34.31 3.22 -5.73
CA SER A 25 34.32 4.53 -5.08
C SER A 25 32.92 4.87 -4.58
N ARG A 26 32.82 5.34 -3.33
CA ARG A 26 31.56 5.71 -2.68
C ARG A 26 31.45 7.21 -2.51
N HIS A 27 30.36 7.79 -3.01
CA HIS A 27 30.09 9.23 -2.95
C HIS A 27 28.78 9.48 -2.21
N SER A 28 28.78 10.35 -1.22
CA SER A 28 27.55 10.77 -0.54
C SER A 28 26.65 11.59 -1.47
N VAL A 29 25.33 11.43 -1.36
CA VAL A 29 24.32 12.14 -2.16
C VAL A 29 23.27 12.74 -1.25
N ASP A 30 22.68 13.87 -1.66
CA ASP A 30 21.57 14.48 -0.94
C ASP A 30 20.36 13.53 -0.87
N TYR A 31 19.95 13.20 0.36
CA TYR A 31 18.88 12.25 0.63
C TYR A 31 17.53 12.68 0.04
N ALA A 32 17.18 13.97 0.12
CA ALA A 32 15.82 14.44 -0.17
C ALA A 32 15.42 14.31 -1.65
N SER A 33 16.41 14.35 -2.55
CA SER A 33 16.19 14.35 -4.01
C SER A 33 16.86 13.19 -4.74
N ALA A 34 17.52 12.28 -4.01
CA ALA A 34 18.37 11.24 -4.58
C ALA A 34 17.65 10.39 -5.64
N ILE A 35 16.42 9.95 -5.34
CA ILE A 35 15.71 8.96 -6.15
C ILE A 35 14.95 9.56 -7.34
N ASP A 36 14.45 10.81 -7.20
CA ASP A 36 13.59 11.44 -8.21
C ASP A 36 14.32 11.61 -9.54
N ALA A 37 15.59 12.00 -9.49
CA ALA A 37 16.43 12.12 -10.68
C ALA A 37 16.63 10.77 -11.40
N CYS A 38 16.73 9.67 -10.66
CA CYS A 38 16.82 8.33 -11.24
C CYS A 38 15.48 7.92 -11.86
N VAL A 39 14.35 8.21 -11.21
CA VAL A 39 13.01 7.95 -11.76
C VAL A 39 12.79 8.70 -13.07
N ASP A 40 13.15 9.99 -13.15
CA ASP A 40 13.03 10.75 -14.40
C ASP A 40 13.96 10.24 -15.50
N ALA A 41 15.18 9.82 -15.14
CA ALA A 41 16.11 9.26 -16.10
C ALA A 41 15.58 8.00 -16.80
N LEU A 42 14.76 7.20 -16.12
CA LEU A 42 14.21 5.96 -16.67
C LEU A 42 13.19 6.18 -17.79
N ASP A 43 12.69 7.40 -18.01
CA ASP A 43 11.82 7.70 -19.17
C ASP A 43 12.56 7.60 -20.52
N THR A 44 13.89 7.76 -20.51
CA THR A 44 14.72 7.78 -21.72
C THR A 44 15.92 6.84 -21.64
N ARG A 45 16.32 6.41 -20.46
CA ARG A 45 17.52 5.59 -20.24
C ARG A 45 17.17 4.29 -19.53
N ARG A 46 17.84 3.20 -19.91
CA ARG A 46 17.66 1.88 -19.34
C ARG A 46 18.17 1.85 -17.90
N GLY A 47 17.53 1.01 -17.09
CA GLY A 47 17.84 0.88 -15.68
C GLY A 47 16.61 0.47 -14.88
N ALA A 48 16.73 0.56 -13.57
CA ALA A 48 15.71 0.12 -12.64
C ALA A 48 15.79 0.92 -11.33
N VAL A 49 14.63 1.22 -10.77
CA VAL A 49 14.44 1.69 -9.40
C VAL A 49 13.66 0.61 -8.67
N PHE A 50 14.18 0.18 -7.53
CA PHE A 50 13.52 -0.71 -6.58
C PHE A 50 13.36 0.01 -5.26
N SER A 51 12.20 -0.14 -4.63
CA SER A 51 11.86 0.56 -3.41
C SER A 51 11.08 -0.36 -2.47
N SER A 52 11.41 -0.30 -1.18
CA SER A 52 10.54 -0.79 -0.13
C SER A 52 10.00 0.41 0.66
N ASN A 53 8.71 0.70 0.49
CA ASN A 53 8.05 1.83 1.17
C ASN A 53 7.33 1.40 2.45
N TYR A 54 7.52 0.14 2.85
CA TYR A 54 6.83 -0.50 3.96
C TYR A 54 7.85 -0.97 4.99
N GLU A 55 7.50 -0.85 6.26
CA GLU A 55 8.35 -1.32 7.35
C GLU A 55 7.55 -2.32 8.16
N TYR A 56 8.15 -3.49 8.36
CA TYR A 56 7.65 -4.51 9.26
C TYR A 56 8.84 -5.08 10.02
N PRO A 57 8.90 -4.93 11.35
CA PRO A 57 10.07 -5.33 12.15
C PRO A 57 10.53 -6.76 11.84
N GLY A 58 11.83 -6.90 11.54
CA GLY A 58 12.45 -8.19 11.22
C GLY A 58 12.15 -8.76 9.82
N ARG A 59 11.30 -8.09 9.02
CA ARG A 59 10.92 -8.56 7.67
C ARG A 59 11.25 -7.54 6.58
N TYR A 60 10.75 -6.31 6.69
CA TYR A 60 10.92 -5.25 5.71
C TYR A 60 11.52 -4.01 6.36
N THR A 61 12.53 -3.44 5.73
CA THR A 61 13.07 -2.11 6.04
C THR A 61 12.78 -1.19 4.88
N ARG A 62 12.70 0.12 5.13
CA ARG A 62 12.53 1.10 4.07
C ARG A 62 13.86 1.43 3.40
N TRP A 63 13.92 1.26 2.09
CA TRP A 63 15.09 1.58 1.27
C TRP A 63 14.68 1.87 -0.17
N ASP A 64 15.49 2.65 -0.89
CA ASP A 64 15.47 2.72 -2.35
C ASP A 64 16.82 2.28 -2.91
N THR A 65 16.81 1.64 -4.07
CA THR A 65 18.01 1.31 -4.85
C THR A 65 17.75 1.61 -6.30
N ALA A 66 18.68 2.31 -6.95
CA ALA A 66 18.54 2.65 -8.35
C ALA A 66 19.82 2.37 -9.15
N ILE A 67 19.61 1.88 -10.38
CA ILE A 67 20.63 1.73 -11.40
C ILE A 67 20.16 2.47 -12.65
N VAL A 68 21.05 3.23 -13.27
CA VAL A 68 20.80 3.97 -14.50
C VAL A 68 22.03 3.83 -15.38
N ASP A 69 21.84 3.70 -16.69
CA ASP A 69 22.91 3.53 -17.67
C ASP A 69 23.78 2.27 -17.48
N PRO A 70 23.20 1.09 -17.18
CA PRO A 70 24.01 -0.10 -16.96
C PRO A 70 24.82 -0.46 -18.22
N PRO A 71 26.09 -0.87 -18.11
CA PRO A 71 26.94 -1.20 -19.26
C PRO A 71 26.48 -2.43 -20.03
N VAL A 72 25.88 -3.42 -19.36
CA VAL A 72 25.50 -4.71 -19.97
C VAL A 72 24.05 -5.05 -19.65
N VAL A 73 23.35 -5.58 -20.65
CA VAL A 73 22.04 -6.23 -20.49
C VAL A 73 22.12 -7.70 -20.90
N ILE A 74 21.50 -8.57 -20.10
CA ILE A 74 21.32 -9.99 -20.35
C ILE A 74 19.83 -10.21 -20.56
N SER A 75 19.46 -10.80 -21.69
CA SER A 75 18.07 -11.10 -22.01
C SER A 75 17.89 -12.51 -22.53
N SER A 76 16.70 -13.08 -22.38
CA SER A 76 16.38 -14.40 -22.93
C SER A 76 14.96 -14.51 -23.47
N ARG A 77 14.75 -15.50 -24.34
CA ARG A 77 13.44 -16.01 -24.76
C ARG A 77 13.56 -17.52 -24.92
N GLY A 78 12.82 -18.27 -24.11
CA GLY A 78 13.08 -19.67 -23.86
C GLY A 78 14.53 -19.88 -23.48
N ARG A 79 15.20 -20.80 -24.18
CA ARG A 79 16.61 -21.15 -23.95
C ARG A 79 17.61 -20.33 -24.77
N ALA A 80 17.13 -19.43 -25.64
CA ALA A 80 17.97 -18.50 -26.37
C ALA A 80 18.26 -17.27 -25.50
N MET A 81 19.53 -16.90 -25.37
CA MET A 81 19.95 -15.72 -24.62
C MET A 81 20.78 -14.77 -25.50
N LYS A 82 20.69 -13.48 -25.17
CA LYS A 82 21.41 -12.39 -25.80
C LYS A 82 22.04 -11.53 -24.71
N ILE A 83 23.35 -11.37 -24.75
CA ILE A 83 24.13 -10.53 -23.84
C ILE A 83 24.69 -9.36 -24.66
N GLU A 84 24.33 -8.13 -24.31
CA GLU A 84 24.63 -6.94 -25.11
C GLU A 84 25.30 -5.85 -24.26
N ALA A 85 26.24 -5.15 -24.89
CA ALA A 85 26.77 -3.90 -24.40
C ALA A 85 25.81 -2.75 -24.73
N LEU A 86 25.54 -1.89 -23.75
CA LEU A 86 24.72 -0.69 -23.89
C LEU A 86 25.55 0.59 -24.07
N ASN A 87 26.84 0.52 -23.74
CA ASN A 87 27.84 1.57 -23.93
C ASN A 87 29.22 0.93 -24.16
N ARG A 88 30.26 1.77 -24.33
CA ARG A 88 31.64 1.30 -24.57
C ARG A 88 32.23 0.51 -23.40
N ARG A 89 31.75 0.74 -22.16
CA ARG A 89 32.17 -0.02 -20.97
C ARG A 89 31.66 -1.46 -21.04
N GLY A 90 30.42 -1.66 -21.50
CA GLY A 90 29.89 -2.98 -21.80
C GLY A 90 30.70 -3.72 -22.86
N GLU A 91 31.09 -3.02 -23.94
CA GLU A 91 31.83 -3.64 -25.06
C GLU A 91 33.16 -4.25 -24.61
N VAL A 92 33.87 -3.60 -23.69
CA VAL A 92 35.13 -4.12 -23.14
C VAL A 92 34.91 -5.23 -22.10
N MET A 93 33.73 -5.32 -21.47
CA MET A 93 33.37 -6.40 -20.53
C MET A 93 32.90 -7.67 -21.24
N LEU A 94 32.35 -7.57 -22.45
CA LEU A 94 31.79 -8.72 -23.19
C LEU A 94 32.77 -9.88 -23.40
N PRO A 95 34.07 -9.69 -23.71
CA PRO A 95 35.00 -10.81 -23.85
C PRO A 95 35.15 -11.66 -22.57
N ALA A 96 35.16 -11.03 -21.39
CA ALA A 96 35.24 -11.75 -20.12
C ALA A 96 33.95 -12.54 -19.82
N LEU A 97 32.79 -11.92 -20.09
CA LEU A 97 31.49 -12.60 -20.00
C LEU A 97 31.39 -13.78 -20.97
N LEU A 98 31.83 -13.59 -22.21
CA LEU A 98 31.85 -14.63 -23.22
C LEU A 98 32.76 -15.79 -22.79
N GLY A 99 33.96 -15.52 -22.27
CA GLY A 99 34.88 -16.55 -21.79
C GLY A 99 34.29 -17.41 -20.66
N ALA A 100 33.58 -16.79 -19.71
CA ALA A 100 32.91 -17.52 -18.63
C ALA A 100 31.77 -18.42 -19.14
N VAL A 101 31.05 -17.99 -20.17
CA VAL A 101 29.86 -18.66 -20.67
C VAL A 101 30.17 -19.70 -21.75
N GLU A 102 31.15 -19.44 -22.62
CA GLU A 102 31.62 -20.37 -23.65
C GLU A 102 32.28 -21.62 -23.06
N ALA A 103 32.81 -21.52 -21.84
CA ALA A 103 33.35 -22.67 -21.10
C ALA A 103 32.28 -23.68 -20.66
N LEU A 104 30.98 -23.33 -20.74
CA LEU A 104 29.90 -24.20 -20.33
C LEU A 104 29.58 -25.25 -21.41
N PRO A 105 29.60 -26.56 -21.09
CA PRO A 105 29.42 -27.63 -22.09
C PRO A 105 28.02 -27.65 -22.72
N VAL A 106 27.02 -27.06 -22.05
CA VAL A 106 25.62 -27.04 -22.48
C VAL A 106 25.25 -25.78 -23.27
N VAL A 107 26.23 -24.93 -23.60
CA VAL A 107 25.99 -23.66 -24.28
C VAL A 107 26.55 -23.70 -25.68
N THR A 108 25.72 -23.32 -26.66
CA THR A 108 26.17 -23.07 -28.03
C THR A 108 26.13 -21.57 -28.33
N ILE A 109 27.27 -20.99 -28.71
CA ILE A 109 27.33 -19.59 -29.15
C ILE A 109 26.96 -19.51 -30.63
N SER A 110 25.94 -18.72 -30.97
CA SER A 110 25.44 -18.56 -32.35
C SER A 110 25.96 -17.30 -33.04
N THR A 111 26.19 -16.22 -32.30
CA THR A 111 26.67 -14.92 -32.84
C THR A 111 27.67 -14.28 -31.90
N ARG A 112 28.70 -13.64 -32.47
CA ARG A 112 29.70 -12.84 -31.75
C ARG A 112 29.93 -11.52 -32.47
N SER A 113 29.88 -10.43 -31.74
CA SER A 113 30.30 -9.11 -32.20
C SER A 113 31.00 -8.36 -31.06
N SER A 114 31.52 -7.16 -31.34
CA SER A 114 32.06 -6.28 -30.30
C SER A 114 30.98 -5.71 -29.37
N THR A 115 29.70 -5.79 -29.75
CA THR A 115 28.58 -5.18 -29.03
C THR A 115 27.61 -6.20 -28.43
N ARG A 116 27.69 -7.47 -28.82
CA ARG A 116 26.88 -8.54 -28.23
C ARG A 116 27.38 -9.94 -28.56
N PHE A 117 26.91 -10.91 -27.82
CA PHE A 117 26.91 -12.32 -28.24
C PHE A 117 25.56 -12.96 -27.96
N GLU A 118 25.21 -13.96 -28.78
CA GLU A 118 23.97 -14.73 -28.68
C GLU A 118 24.33 -16.19 -28.47
N LEU A 119 23.50 -16.87 -27.67
CA LEU A 119 23.72 -18.26 -27.32
C LEU A 119 22.40 -19.01 -27.14
N THR A 120 22.48 -20.33 -27.15
CA THR A 120 21.37 -21.21 -26.79
C THR A 120 21.85 -22.23 -25.78
N VAL A 121 21.06 -22.44 -24.72
CA VAL A 121 21.30 -23.49 -23.73
C VAL A 121 20.62 -24.78 -24.18
N ALA A 122 21.34 -25.89 -24.15
CA ALA A 122 20.81 -27.21 -24.48
C ALA A 122 19.65 -27.62 -23.55
N GLU A 123 18.79 -28.50 -24.02
CA GLU A 123 17.80 -29.17 -23.17
C GLU A 123 18.52 -30.16 -22.23
N PRO A 124 17.97 -30.40 -21.02
CA PRO A 124 18.51 -31.43 -20.13
C PRO A 124 18.47 -32.80 -20.81
N GLU A 125 19.59 -33.52 -20.77
CA GLU A 125 19.67 -34.92 -21.19
C GLU A 125 19.60 -35.86 -19.97
N GLY A 126 18.98 -37.03 -20.15
CA GLY A 126 18.87 -38.05 -19.11
C GLY A 126 17.70 -37.85 -18.14
N ILE A 127 17.65 -38.69 -17.11
CA ILE A 127 16.64 -38.65 -16.05
C ILE A 127 17.25 -37.91 -14.86
N LEU A 128 16.66 -36.77 -14.49
CA LEU A 128 17.04 -36.01 -13.31
C LEU A 128 16.16 -36.41 -12.12
N THR A 129 16.74 -36.50 -10.93
CA THR A 129 15.95 -36.56 -9.69
C THR A 129 15.26 -35.21 -9.43
N GLU A 130 14.22 -35.18 -8.60
CA GLU A 130 13.54 -33.92 -8.26
C GLU A 130 14.47 -32.94 -7.55
N GLU A 131 15.43 -33.44 -6.77
CA GLU A 131 16.46 -32.66 -6.08
C GLU A 131 17.47 -32.02 -7.03
N GLU A 132 17.71 -32.63 -8.20
CA GLU A 132 18.62 -32.12 -9.23
C GLU A 132 17.93 -31.19 -10.23
N ARG A 133 16.61 -31.05 -10.14
CA ARG A 133 15.80 -30.37 -11.15
C ARG A 133 16.17 -28.89 -11.33
N SER A 134 16.51 -28.18 -10.25
CA SER A 134 16.98 -26.78 -10.31
C SER A 134 18.37 -26.62 -10.94
N ARG A 135 19.10 -27.73 -11.11
CA ARG A 135 20.42 -27.82 -11.75
C ARG A 135 20.35 -28.26 -13.21
N ALA A 136 19.16 -28.60 -13.71
CA ALA A 136 18.95 -28.85 -15.13
C ALA A 136 19.50 -27.68 -15.98
N PRO A 137 20.21 -27.98 -17.09
CA PRO A 137 20.62 -26.96 -18.05
C PRO A 137 19.46 -26.03 -18.40
N SER A 138 19.67 -24.74 -18.23
CA SER A 138 18.67 -23.68 -18.43
C SER A 138 19.37 -22.32 -18.53
N VAL A 139 18.61 -21.24 -18.75
CA VAL A 139 19.18 -19.89 -18.70
C VAL A 139 19.88 -19.58 -17.36
N PHE A 140 19.48 -20.24 -16.27
CA PHE A 140 20.10 -20.09 -14.96
C PHE A 140 21.49 -20.72 -14.87
N THR A 141 21.85 -21.64 -15.76
CA THR A 141 23.24 -22.13 -15.88
C THR A 141 24.18 -21.00 -16.31
N VAL A 142 23.73 -20.16 -17.25
CA VAL A 142 24.48 -18.99 -17.73
C VAL A 142 24.53 -17.91 -16.65
N LEU A 143 23.40 -17.63 -15.99
CA LEU A 143 23.36 -16.65 -14.89
C LEU A 143 24.28 -17.03 -13.72
N ARG A 144 24.38 -18.33 -13.39
CA ARG A 144 25.34 -18.83 -12.40
C ARG A 144 26.78 -18.56 -12.82
N ALA A 145 27.16 -18.89 -14.05
CA ALA A 145 28.52 -18.63 -14.54
C ALA A 145 28.90 -17.13 -14.53
N ILE A 146 27.96 -16.25 -14.87
CA ILE A 146 28.17 -14.79 -14.78
C ILE A 146 28.29 -14.36 -13.32
N THR A 147 27.45 -14.89 -12.42
CA THR A 147 27.52 -14.61 -10.98
C THR A 147 28.85 -15.08 -10.38
N ASP A 148 29.34 -16.24 -10.80
CA ASP A 148 30.61 -16.82 -10.36
C ASP A 148 31.82 -16.00 -10.85
N LEU A 149 31.77 -15.49 -12.08
CA LEU A 149 32.79 -14.59 -12.63
C LEU A 149 32.98 -13.35 -11.73
N PHE A 150 31.89 -12.77 -11.24
CA PHE A 150 31.93 -11.58 -10.38
C PHE A 150 31.87 -11.89 -8.88
N ARG A 151 31.91 -13.18 -8.47
CA ARG A 151 31.64 -13.57 -7.08
C ARG A 151 32.58 -12.89 -6.08
N THR A 152 32.02 -12.15 -5.12
CA THR A 152 32.78 -11.40 -4.11
C THR A 152 32.00 -11.29 -2.81
N ASP A 153 32.66 -11.42 -1.66
CA ASP A 153 32.06 -11.18 -0.33
C ASP A 153 32.32 -9.74 0.16
N ASN A 154 33.05 -8.93 -0.63
CA ASN A 154 33.48 -7.57 -0.28
C ASN A 154 32.47 -6.48 -0.69
N ASP A 155 31.37 -6.87 -1.34
CA ASP A 155 30.31 -5.97 -1.77
C ASP A 155 28.94 -6.63 -1.61
N SER A 156 27.99 -5.93 -0.99
CA SER A 156 26.64 -6.42 -0.73
C SER A 156 25.59 -5.91 -1.72
N ASN A 157 25.95 -4.97 -2.60
CA ASN A 157 25.03 -4.30 -3.52
C ASN A 157 25.27 -4.76 -4.96
N LEU A 158 26.52 -4.90 -5.38
CA LEU A 158 26.83 -5.22 -6.78
C LEU A 158 26.24 -6.58 -7.20
N GLY A 159 25.56 -6.62 -8.34
CA GLY A 159 24.85 -7.81 -8.80
C GLY A 159 24.10 -7.63 -10.12
N LEU A 160 23.19 -8.56 -10.39
CA LEU A 160 22.25 -8.54 -11.52
C LEU A 160 20.92 -7.95 -11.07
N TYR A 161 20.39 -6.99 -11.83
CA TYR A 161 19.16 -6.27 -11.49
C TYR A 161 18.15 -6.31 -12.63
N GLY A 162 16.89 -6.65 -12.36
CA GLY A 162 15.84 -6.58 -13.38
C GLY A 162 14.64 -7.48 -13.13
N ALA A 163 14.23 -8.21 -14.16
CA ALA A 163 12.98 -8.95 -14.21
C ALA A 163 13.14 -10.38 -14.77
N PHE A 164 12.29 -11.26 -14.26
CA PHE A 164 12.15 -12.68 -14.58
C PHE A 164 10.69 -12.94 -14.97
N GLY A 165 10.47 -13.45 -16.17
CA GLY A 165 9.16 -13.72 -16.76
C GLY A 165 8.62 -15.10 -16.38
N TYR A 166 7.30 -15.24 -16.45
CA TYR A 166 6.56 -16.43 -16.02
C TYR A 166 6.98 -17.71 -16.77
N ASP A 167 7.23 -17.63 -18.07
CA ASP A 167 7.54 -18.79 -18.91
C ASP A 167 8.90 -19.44 -18.56
N LEU A 168 9.73 -18.81 -17.69
CA LEU A 168 10.96 -19.44 -17.17
C LEU A 168 10.71 -20.75 -16.46
N ALA A 169 9.56 -20.89 -15.77
CA ALA A 169 9.20 -22.12 -15.09
C ALA A 169 9.13 -23.31 -16.06
N PHE A 170 8.78 -23.09 -17.33
CA PHE A 170 8.63 -24.17 -18.31
C PHE A 170 9.95 -24.78 -18.78
N GLN A 171 11.09 -24.17 -18.45
CA GLN A 171 12.41 -24.78 -18.65
C GLN A 171 12.70 -25.89 -17.62
N PHE A 172 11.99 -25.87 -16.48
CA PHE A 172 12.15 -26.79 -15.35
C PHE A 172 10.95 -27.72 -15.21
N ASP A 173 9.75 -27.19 -15.40
CA ASP A 173 8.47 -27.88 -15.34
C ASP A 173 7.75 -27.76 -16.68
N PRO A 174 8.12 -28.61 -17.67
CA PRO A 174 7.64 -28.46 -19.03
C PRO A 174 6.12 -28.65 -19.09
N VAL A 175 5.47 -27.69 -19.74
CA VAL A 175 4.04 -27.73 -20.08
C VAL A 175 3.87 -27.69 -21.60
N ARG A 176 2.79 -28.30 -22.10
CA ARG A 176 2.43 -28.18 -23.50
C ARG A 176 1.90 -26.78 -23.77
N LEU A 177 2.63 -26.03 -24.59
CA LEU A 177 2.25 -24.67 -24.99
C LEU A 177 1.02 -24.70 -25.91
N HIS A 178 -0.01 -23.94 -25.57
CA HIS A 178 -1.21 -23.67 -26.38
C HIS A 178 -1.30 -22.22 -26.85
N LEU A 179 -0.67 -21.29 -26.13
CA LEU A 179 -0.68 -19.86 -26.44
C LEU A 179 0.46 -19.48 -27.39
N ASP A 180 0.20 -18.56 -28.32
CA ASP A 180 1.25 -18.02 -29.18
C ASP A 180 2.06 -16.95 -28.45
N ARG A 181 3.37 -17.16 -28.33
CA ARG A 181 4.29 -16.16 -27.75
C ARG A 181 4.78 -15.21 -28.85
N PRO A 182 4.61 -13.89 -28.72
CA PRO A 182 5.11 -12.95 -29.70
C PRO A 182 6.64 -12.98 -29.77
N ALA A 183 7.20 -12.62 -30.93
CA ALA A 183 8.65 -12.62 -31.15
C ALA A 183 9.41 -11.70 -30.19
N SER A 184 8.75 -10.65 -29.73
CA SER A 184 9.25 -9.63 -28.80
C SER A 184 9.12 -10.03 -27.32
N GLN A 185 8.49 -11.16 -26.98
CA GLN A 185 8.43 -11.62 -25.58
C GLN A 185 9.84 -11.94 -25.09
N ARG A 186 10.14 -11.51 -23.87
CA ARG A 186 11.38 -11.80 -23.16
C ARG A 186 11.04 -12.44 -21.82
N ASP A 187 11.84 -13.41 -21.41
CA ASP A 187 11.65 -14.16 -20.17
C ASP A 187 12.69 -13.75 -19.11
N VAL A 188 13.81 -13.14 -19.51
CA VAL A 188 14.77 -12.51 -18.60
C VAL A 188 15.16 -11.17 -19.19
N VAL A 189 15.26 -10.15 -18.35
CA VAL A 189 16.03 -8.93 -18.62
C VAL A 189 16.73 -8.53 -17.34
N LEU A 190 18.05 -8.68 -17.30
CA LEU A 190 18.89 -8.33 -16.16
C LEU A 190 20.02 -7.40 -16.60
N TYR A 191 20.34 -6.43 -15.76
CA TYR A 191 21.40 -5.46 -15.96
C TYR A 191 22.58 -5.75 -15.04
N ILE A 192 23.79 -5.57 -15.56
CA ILE A 192 25.01 -5.46 -14.75
C ILE A 192 25.30 -3.96 -14.63
N PRO A 193 25.12 -3.33 -13.45
CA PRO A 193 25.38 -1.92 -13.26
C PRO A 193 26.87 -1.64 -12.97
N ASP A 194 27.30 -0.41 -13.25
CA ASP A 194 28.59 0.15 -12.85
C ASP A 194 28.44 1.42 -11.97
N GLU A 195 27.21 1.82 -11.68
CA GLU A 195 26.81 2.81 -10.68
C GLU A 195 25.53 2.33 -10.01
N ILE A 196 25.50 2.34 -8.67
CA ILE A 196 24.34 1.98 -7.86
C ILE A 196 24.09 3.09 -6.85
N LEU A 197 22.90 3.69 -6.88
CA LEU A 197 22.41 4.58 -5.83
C LEU A 197 21.71 3.74 -4.76
N VAL A 198 22.07 3.95 -3.49
CA VAL A 198 21.38 3.39 -2.34
C VAL A 198 20.85 4.51 -1.46
N VAL A 199 19.58 4.43 -1.08
CA VAL A 199 18.93 5.33 -0.14
C VAL A 199 18.45 4.52 1.05
N ASP A 200 19.03 4.80 2.22
CA ASP A 200 18.64 4.21 3.48
C ASP A 200 17.74 5.19 4.23
N HIS A 201 16.44 4.89 4.26
CA HIS A 201 15.45 5.75 4.93
C HIS A 201 15.50 5.64 6.45
N TYR A 202 16.09 4.56 7.00
CA TYR A 202 16.24 4.40 8.45
C TYR A 202 17.35 5.31 8.97
N ASN A 203 18.50 5.30 8.29
CA ASN A 203 19.63 6.17 8.64
C ASN A 203 19.55 7.56 8.01
N VAL A 204 18.52 7.85 7.21
CA VAL A 204 18.32 9.11 6.49
C VAL A 204 19.57 9.50 5.70
N SER A 205 20.10 8.55 4.94
CA SER A 205 21.36 8.69 4.21
C SER A 205 21.23 8.15 2.80
N ALA A 206 21.97 8.72 1.86
CA ALA A 206 22.03 8.26 0.49
C ALA A 206 23.48 8.31 -0.01
N TRP A 207 23.88 7.31 -0.79
CA TRP A 207 25.20 7.26 -1.41
C TRP A 207 25.15 6.57 -2.78
N ARG A 208 26.14 6.86 -3.61
CA ARG A 208 26.38 6.19 -4.89
C ARG A 208 27.68 5.42 -4.84
N ASP A 209 27.58 4.14 -5.13
CA ASP A 209 28.73 3.27 -5.37
C ASP A 209 29.00 3.23 -6.87
N ARG A 210 30.22 3.60 -7.28
CA ARG A 210 30.71 3.55 -8.66
C ARG A 210 31.78 2.48 -8.79
N TYR A 211 31.70 1.70 -9.86
CA TYR A 211 32.55 0.55 -10.08
C TYR A 211 33.35 0.73 -11.37
N GLU A 212 34.66 0.46 -11.30
CA GLU A 212 35.48 0.15 -12.47
C GLU A 212 35.81 -1.34 -12.47
N PHE A 213 35.67 -1.97 -13.64
CA PHE A 213 35.96 -3.38 -13.85
C PHE A 213 37.22 -3.52 -14.70
N ALA A 214 38.14 -4.38 -14.29
CA ALA A 214 39.32 -4.71 -15.05
C ALA A 214 39.64 -6.21 -14.96
N GLY A 215 40.23 -6.75 -16.02
CA GLY A 215 40.64 -8.16 -16.08
C GLY A 215 41.62 -8.38 -17.22
N GLU A 216 41.83 -9.63 -17.61
CA GLU A 216 42.73 -9.95 -18.72
C GLU A 216 42.26 -9.30 -20.02
N GLY A 217 43.01 -8.31 -20.51
CA GLY A 217 42.74 -7.63 -21.77
C GLY A 217 41.62 -6.58 -21.77
N PHE A 218 41.06 -6.21 -20.61
CA PHE A 218 40.04 -5.16 -20.55
C PHE A 218 40.09 -4.31 -19.27
N THR A 219 39.65 -3.05 -19.39
CA THR A 219 39.36 -2.14 -18.27
C THR A 219 38.26 -1.17 -18.67
N THR A 220 37.37 -0.83 -17.73
CA THR A 220 36.38 0.23 -17.91
C THR A 220 36.90 1.61 -17.49
N GLU A 221 38.05 1.67 -16.82
CA GLU A 221 38.59 2.92 -16.29
C GLU A 221 38.80 3.97 -17.39
N GLY A 222 38.33 5.19 -17.16
CA GLY A 222 38.42 6.29 -18.13
C GLY A 222 37.42 6.22 -19.29
N ILE A 223 36.52 5.23 -19.32
CA ILE A 223 35.45 5.11 -20.33
C ILE A 223 34.14 5.71 -19.79
N ALA A 224 33.46 6.50 -20.61
CA ALA A 224 32.17 7.14 -20.32
C ALA A 224 31.05 6.13 -19.99
N ARG A 225 30.14 6.51 -19.08
CA ARG A 225 29.08 5.64 -18.54
C ARG A 225 27.75 5.80 -19.26
N GLU A 226 27.53 6.96 -19.86
CA GLU A 226 26.25 7.33 -20.45
C GLU A 226 25.88 6.39 -21.59
N ILE A 227 24.64 5.87 -21.56
CA ILE A 227 24.06 5.19 -22.71
C ILE A 227 23.33 6.22 -23.59
N ARG A 228 23.09 5.84 -24.85
CA ARG A 228 22.25 6.63 -25.75
C ARG A 228 20.79 6.66 -25.28
N GLU A 229 20.23 7.85 -25.13
CA GLU A 229 18.82 8.04 -24.81
C GLU A 229 17.88 7.44 -25.87
N GLN A 230 16.84 6.76 -25.40
CA GLN A 230 15.74 6.17 -26.15
C GLN A 230 14.42 6.63 -25.51
N PRO A 231 13.90 7.81 -25.90
CA PRO A 231 12.70 8.37 -25.29
C PRO A 231 11.48 7.46 -25.43
N PHE A 232 10.67 7.39 -24.37
CA PHE A 232 9.34 6.80 -24.43
C PHE A 232 8.53 7.34 -25.61
N THR A 233 7.98 6.43 -26.41
CA THR A 233 7.12 6.76 -27.55
C THR A 233 5.69 6.30 -27.23
N PRO A 234 4.72 7.24 -27.09
CA PRO A 234 3.32 6.88 -26.89
C PRO A 234 2.72 6.25 -28.14
N SER A 235 1.58 5.59 -27.97
CA SER A 235 0.83 4.98 -29.08
C SER A 235 -0.38 5.82 -29.44
N ASP A 236 -0.68 5.95 -30.72
CA ASP A 236 -1.97 6.48 -31.20
C ASP A 236 -3.08 5.41 -31.18
N GLN A 237 -2.71 4.13 -31.03
CA GLN A 237 -3.65 3.02 -30.99
C GLN A 237 -4.52 3.10 -29.73
N ILE A 238 -5.83 2.95 -29.91
CA ILE A 238 -6.78 2.78 -28.81
C ILE A 238 -6.95 1.27 -28.59
N PRO A 239 -6.48 0.71 -27.47
CA PRO A 239 -6.64 -0.71 -27.20
C PRO A 239 -8.08 -1.02 -26.74
N PRO A 240 -8.53 -2.29 -26.82
CA PRO A 240 -9.77 -2.71 -26.18
C PRO A 240 -9.66 -2.56 -24.65
N ARG A 241 -10.78 -2.53 -23.91
CA ARG A 241 -10.77 -2.46 -22.43
C ARG A 241 -9.97 -3.61 -21.80
N GLY A 242 -10.09 -4.80 -22.36
CA GLY A 242 -9.50 -6.04 -21.85
C GLY A 242 -9.76 -7.20 -22.81
N ASP A 243 -9.25 -8.38 -22.47
CA ASP A 243 -9.42 -9.60 -23.27
C ASP A 243 -10.68 -10.40 -22.91
N HIS A 244 -11.35 -10.08 -21.80
CA HIS A 244 -12.61 -10.69 -21.36
C HIS A 244 -13.79 -9.72 -21.49
N ARG A 245 -14.95 -10.25 -21.88
CA ARG A 245 -16.24 -9.55 -21.77
C ARG A 245 -16.82 -9.75 -20.35
N PRO A 246 -17.69 -8.84 -19.85
CA PRO A 246 -18.37 -9.06 -18.58
C PRO A 246 -19.08 -10.42 -18.52
N GLY A 247 -18.89 -11.16 -17.43
CA GLY A 247 -19.39 -12.52 -17.21
C GLY A 247 -18.59 -13.62 -17.92
N GLU A 248 -17.55 -13.28 -18.69
CA GLU A 248 -16.71 -14.28 -19.35
C GLU A 248 -15.70 -14.90 -18.39
N TYR A 249 -15.12 -14.11 -17.48
CA TYR A 249 -14.23 -14.64 -16.44
C TYR A 249 -15.02 -15.53 -15.47
N ALA A 250 -16.26 -15.17 -15.14
CA ALA A 250 -17.14 -16.00 -14.32
C ALA A 250 -17.35 -17.43 -14.90
N LYS A 251 -17.36 -17.58 -16.23
CA LYS A 251 -17.44 -18.91 -16.87
C LYS A 251 -16.15 -19.71 -16.74
N LEU A 252 -14.99 -19.04 -16.67
CA LEU A 252 -13.71 -19.68 -16.40
C LEU A 252 -13.68 -20.27 -14.98
N VAL A 253 -14.30 -19.59 -14.02
CA VAL A 253 -14.47 -20.11 -12.65
C VAL A 253 -15.25 -21.42 -12.62
N GLU A 254 -16.33 -21.52 -13.40
CA GLU A 254 -17.10 -22.77 -13.49
C GLU A 254 -16.31 -23.92 -14.12
N LYS A 255 -15.45 -23.65 -15.12
CA LYS A 255 -14.52 -24.66 -15.67
C LYS A 255 -13.47 -25.11 -14.65
N ALA A 256 -12.95 -24.19 -13.84
CA ALA A 256 -12.02 -24.54 -12.76
C ALA A 256 -12.72 -25.45 -11.73
N LYS A 257 -13.98 -25.17 -11.38
CA LYS A 257 -14.80 -25.99 -10.48
C LYS A 257 -15.06 -27.40 -11.01
N GLU A 258 -15.21 -27.59 -12.31
CA GLU A 258 -15.26 -28.93 -12.89
C GLU A 258 -13.96 -29.71 -12.65
N SER A 259 -12.80 -29.05 -12.74
CA SER A 259 -11.50 -29.66 -12.48
C SER A 259 -11.30 -29.96 -10.99
N PHE A 260 -11.76 -29.08 -10.09
CA PHE A 260 -11.78 -29.34 -8.65
C PHE A 260 -12.63 -30.57 -8.29
N ARG A 261 -13.83 -30.70 -8.89
CA ARG A 261 -14.72 -31.87 -8.65
C ARG A 261 -14.09 -33.19 -9.07
N ARG A 262 -13.25 -33.19 -10.12
CA ARG A 262 -12.52 -34.39 -10.57
C ARG A 262 -11.30 -34.70 -9.70
N GLY A 263 -10.82 -33.73 -8.92
CA GLY A 263 -9.59 -33.84 -8.13
C GLY A 263 -8.33 -33.52 -8.94
N ASP A 264 -8.45 -32.85 -10.09
CA ASP A 264 -7.30 -32.45 -10.91
C ASP A 264 -6.57 -31.24 -10.30
N LEU A 265 -7.32 -30.39 -9.60
CA LEU A 265 -6.86 -29.16 -8.96
C LEU A 265 -7.44 -29.07 -7.54
N PHE A 266 -6.78 -28.34 -6.67
CA PHE A 266 -7.28 -27.87 -5.37
C PHE A 266 -7.53 -26.36 -5.40
N GLU A 267 -6.66 -25.65 -6.12
CA GLU A 267 -6.69 -24.21 -6.30
C GLU A 267 -6.08 -23.85 -7.67
N VAL A 268 -6.57 -22.79 -8.31
CA VAL A 268 -5.92 -22.19 -9.49
C VAL A 268 -6.15 -20.68 -9.56
N VAL A 269 -5.17 -19.94 -10.08
CA VAL A 269 -5.19 -18.47 -10.15
C VAL A 269 -5.13 -18.00 -11.60
N PRO A 270 -6.21 -18.13 -12.40
CA PRO A 270 -6.24 -17.59 -13.75
C PRO A 270 -6.37 -16.06 -13.73
N GLY A 271 -5.75 -15.40 -14.70
CA GLY A 271 -5.80 -13.95 -14.86
C GLY A 271 -6.51 -13.50 -16.13
N GLN A 272 -7.11 -12.31 -16.07
CA GLN A 272 -7.58 -11.57 -17.24
C GLN A 272 -6.75 -10.30 -17.46
N MET A 273 -6.69 -9.85 -18.71
CA MET A 273 -5.91 -8.69 -19.14
C MET A 273 -6.82 -7.47 -19.31
N PHE A 274 -6.30 -6.33 -18.86
CA PHE A 274 -6.85 -5.00 -19.11
C PHE A 274 -5.81 -4.17 -19.86
N PHE A 275 -6.28 -3.31 -20.75
CA PHE A 275 -5.41 -2.43 -21.52
C PHE A 275 -5.80 -0.98 -21.35
N GLU A 276 -4.80 -0.10 -21.41
CA GLU A 276 -4.97 1.34 -21.38
C GLU A 276 -3.92 2.00 -22.27
N ARG A 277 -4.26 3.10 -22.94
CA ARG A 277 -3.28 3.88 -23.71
C ARG A 277 -2.46 4.76 -22.76
N CYS A 278 -1.14 4.76 -22.91
CA CYS A 278 -0.27 5.63 -22.11
C CYS A 278 -0.02 6.96 -22.81
N GLU A 279 -0.65 8.03 -22.33
CA GLU A 279 -0.43 9.40 -22.81
C GLU A 279 0.71 10.12 -22.07
N ASN A 280 0.97 9.70 -20.83
CA ASN A 280 1.96 10.30 -19.96
C ASN A 280 3.26 9.50 -19.94
N LYS A 281 4.33 10.14 -19.48
CA LYS A 281 5.62 9.48 -19.26
C LYS A 281 5.50 8.35 -18.22
N PRO A 282 6.20 7.20 -18.40
CA PRO A 282 6.24 6.11 -17.43
C PRO A 282 6.59 6.55 -16.00
N SER A 283 7.50 7.51 -15.82
CA SER A 283 7.85 8.08 -14.52
C SER A 283 6.65 8.69 -13.77
N ALA A 284 5.75 9.38 -14.48
CA ALA A 284 4.55 9.98 -13.91
C ALA A 284 3.56 8.91 -13.42
N ILE A 285 3.42 7.82 -14.17
CA ILE A 285 2.59 6.66 -13.78
C ILE A 285 3.20 5.98 -12.55
N SER A 286 4.52 5.81 -12.51
CA SER A 286 5.25 5.22 -11.38
C SER A 286 5.05 6.01 -10.08
N ARG A 287 5.25 7.34 -10.12
CA ARG A 287 4.99 8.21 -8.97
C ARG A 287 3.55 8.10 -8.49
N ARG A 288 2.60 8.12 -9.43
CA ARG A 288 1.18 8.00 -9.11
C ARG A 288 0.86 6.67 -8.43
N LEU A 289 1.41 5.56 -8.94
CA LEU A 289 1.20 4.24 -8.35
C LEU A 289 1.78 4.16 -6.93
N LYS A 290 2.99 4.69 -6.72
CA LYS A 290 3.66 4.74 -5.40
C LYS A 290 2.83 5.52 -4.37
N GLU A 291 2.16 6.60 -4.78
CA GLU A 291 1.26 7.39 -3.91
C GLU A 291 -0.02 6.64 -3.51
N ILE A 292 -0.66 5.96 -4.45
CA ILE A 292 -1.95 5.31 -4.21
C ILE A 292 -1.81 3.91 -3.60
N ASN A 293 -0.69 3.23 -3.80
CA ASN A 293 -0.53 1.84 -3.36
C ASN A 293 0.89 1.60 -2.79
N PRO A 294 1.19 2.05 -1.56
CA PRO A 294 2.46 1.74 -0.91
C PRO A 294 2.58 0.23 -0.69
N SER A 295 3.74 -0.33 -1.00
CA SER A 295 3.98 -1.77 -1.01
C SER A 295 5.41 -2.11 -0.55
N PRO A 296 5.66 -3.33 -0.06
CA PRO A 296 6.99 -3.78 0.34
C PRO A 296 7.95 -3.93 -0.85
N TYR A 297 7.42 -4.17 -2.05
CA TYR A 297 8.21 -4.31 -3.29
C TYR A 297 7.64 -3.42 -4.41
N SER A 298 8.01 -2.14 -4.39
CA SER A 298 7.75 -1.22 -5.50
C SER A 298 8.92 -1.24 -6.50
N PHE A 299 8.61 -1.10 -7.78
CA PHE A 299 9.64 -1.09 -8.83
C PHE A 299 9.22 -0.27 -10.06
N PHE A 300 10.21 0.33 -10.70
CA PHE A 300 10.11 0.94 -12.01
C PHE A 300 11.33 0.56 -12.84
N ILE A 301 11.12 -0.19 -13.92
CA ILE A 301 12.19 -0.75 -14.75
C ILE A 301 11.96 -0.31 -16.20
N ASN A 302 12.96 0.32 -16.80
CA ASN A 302 13.02 0.50 -18.24
C ASN A 302 13.76 -0.70 -18.83
N LEU A 303 13.03 -1.58 -19.52
CA LEU A 303 13.56 -2.81 -20.12
C LEU A 303 14.18 -2.57 -21.52
N GLY A 304 14.13 -1.33 -22.02
CA GLY A 304 14.44 -1.00 -23.41
C GLY A 304 13.38 -1.50 -24.39
N GLU A 305 13.55 -1.14 -25.67
CA GLU A 305 12.62 -1.51 -26.76
C GLU A 305 11.19 -1.00 -26.49
N ASN A 306 11.09 0.24 -25.99
CA ASN A 306 9.84 0.89 -25.58
C ASN A 306 8.99 0.03 -24.63
N GLU A 307 9.64 -0.76 -23.76
CA GLU A 307 9.02 -1.63 -22.78
C GLU A 307 9.43 -1.26 -21.34
N TYR A 308 8.44 -1.14 -20.45
CA TYR A 308 8.62 -0.72 -19.07
C TYR A 308 7.79 -1.60 -18.13
N LEU A 309 8.30 -1.80 -16.91
CA LEU A 309 7.56 -2.41 -15.82
C LEU A 309 7.42 -1.43 -14.68
N ILE A 310 6.20 -1.21 -14.22
CA ILE A 310 5.87 -0.35 -13.08
C ILE A 310 5.01 -1.17 -12.14
N GLY A 311 5.41 -1.34 -10.88
CA GLY A 311 4.66 -2.19 -9.96
C GLY A 311 4.78 -1.78 -8.50
N ALA A 312 3.80 -2.22 -7.74
CA ALA A 312 3.73 -2.08 -6.28
C ALA A 312 3.25 -3.42 -5.70
N SER A 313 4.16 -4.39 -5.68
CA SER A 313 3.86 -5.77 -5.33
C SER A 313 3.72 -5.93 -3.81
N PRO A 314 2.64 -6.55 -3.34
CA PRO A 314 2.45 -6.85 -1.92
C PRO A 314 3.32 -8.01 -1.44
N GLU A 315 3.85 -8.85 -2.34
CA GLU A 315 4.36 -10.18 -1.98
C GLU A 315 5.84 -10.36 -2.31
N MET A 316 6.61 -10.74 -1.28
CA MET A 316 7.98 -11.23 -1.44
C MET A 316 7.94 -12.56 -2.19
N PHE A 317 8.75 -12.72 -3.25
CA PHE A 317 8.89 -14.01 -3.91
C PHE A 317 9.85 -14.91 -3.13
N VAL A 318 11.16 -14.68 -3.28
CA VAL A 318 12.21 -15.40 -2.55
C VAL A 318 13.26 -14.38 -2.12
N ARG A 319 13.71 -14.49 -0.87
CA ARG A 319 14.89 -13.81 -0.37
C ARG A 319 15.89 -14.82 0.16
N VAL A 320 17.16 -14.66 -0.21
CA VAL A 320 18.27 -15.48 0.26
C VAL A 320 19.36 -14.57 0.81
N ASN A 321 19.68 -14.75 2.09
CA ASN A 321 20.81 -14.08 2.74
C ASN A 321 21.78 -15.16 3.26
N GLY A 322 22.94 -15.27 2.62
CA GLY A 322 23.88 -16.37 2.80
C GLY A 322 23.24 -17.72 2.47
N ARG A 323 22.86 -18.47 3.50
CA ARG A 323 22.15 -19.77 3.35
C ARG A 323 20.70 -19.73 3.86
N ARG A 324 20.23 -18.61 4.39
CA ARG A 324 18.86 -18.48 4.90
C ARG A 324 17.93 -18.09 3.74
N VAL A 325 16.92 -18.91 3.48
CA VAL A 325 15.86 -18.66 2.48
C VAL A 325 14.60 -18.26 3.20
N GLU A 326 13.93 -17.22 2.74
CA GLU A 326 12.66 -16.73 3.29
C GLU A 326 11.66 -16.42 2.18
N THR A 327 10.39 -16.62 2.50
CA THR A 327 9.23 -16.19 1.69
C THR A 327 8.12 -15.73 2.62
N CYS A 328 7.15 -14.99 2.07
CA CYS A 328 6.01 -14.48 2.80
C CYS A 328 4.73 -14.67 1.97
N PRO A 329 4.18 -15.90 1.87
CA PRO A 329 2.93 -16.12 1.16
C PRO A 329 1.80 -15.28 1.78
N ILE A 330 1.00 -14.68 0.91
CA ILE A 330 -0.10 -13.79 1.28
C ILE A 330 -1.40 -14.35 0.75
N SER A 331 -2.43 -14.36 1.59
CA SER A 331 -3.80 -14.62 1.17
C SER A 331 -4.75 -13.95 2.14
N GLY A 332 -5.98 -13.71 1.72
CA GLY A 332 -6.96 -12.91 2.45
C GLY A 332 -6.64 -11.42 2.38
N THR A 333 -7.56 -10.65 1.81
CA THR A 333 -7.44 -9.20 1.68
C THR A 333 -8.73 -8.54 2.09
N ILE A 334 -8.65 -7.57 3.00
CA ILE A 334 -9.81 -6.76 3.37
C ILE A 334 -9.45 -5.28 3.41
N LYS A 335 -10.44 -4.42 3.15
CA LYS A 335 -10.25 -2.96 3.21
C LYS A 335 -10.03 -2.52 4.66
N ARG A 336 -9.19 -1.50 4.87
CA ARG A 336 -9.10 -0.77 6.14
C ARG A 336 -10.46 -0.15 6.50
N GLY A 337 -10.78 -0.16 7.80
CA GLY A 337 -11.88 0.60 8.38
C GLY A 337 -11.60 2.11 8.35
N GLU A 338 -12.63 2.90 8.63
CA GLU A 338 -12.51 4.36 8.71
C GLU A 338 -11.75 4.82 9.97
N ASP A 339 -11.72 3.95 11.00
CA ASP A 339 -11.01 4.15 12.25
C ASP A 339 -10.49 2.82 12.82
N ALA A 340 -9.84 2.87 13.98
CA ALA A 340 -9.24 1.70 14.64
C ALA A 340 -10.28 0.65 15.08
N ILE A 341 -11.52 1.06 15.39
CA ILE A 341 -12.59 0.13 15.79
C ILE A 341 -13.06 -0.62 14.56
N ALA A 342 -13.39 0.09 13.48
CA ALA A 342 -13.73 -0.51 12.21
C ALA A 342 -12.60 -1.41 11.67
N ASP A 343 -11.34 -1.00 11.80
CA ASP A 343 -10.18 -1.86 11.47
C ASP A 343 -10.21 -3.16 12.27
N SER A 344 -10.49 -3.11 13.57
CA SER A 344 -10.57 -4.31 14.41
C SER A 344 -11.69 -5.27 13.97
N GLU A 345 -12.83 -4.73 13.53
CA GLU A 345 -13.94 -5.52 12.99
C GLU A 345 -13.55 -6.17 11.64
N GLN A 346 -12.86 -5.43 10.76
CA GLN A 346 -12.37 -5.98 9.49
C GLN A 346 -11.31 -7.07 9.72
N ILE A 347 -10.39 -6.86 10.68
CA ILE A 347 -9.39 -7.87 11.07
C ILE A 347 -10.07 -9.12 11.60
N LEU A 348 -11.07 -8.97 12.49
CA LEU A 348 -11.80 -10.11 13.04
C LEU A 348 -12.57 -10.86 11.94
N LYS A 349 -13.15 -10.14 10.97
CA LYS A 349 -13.80 -10.74 9.80
C LYS A 349 -12.80 -11.55 8.96
N LEU A 350 -11.62 -10.98 8.68
CA LEU A 350 -10.56 -11.65 7.92
C LEU A 350 -10.04 -12.91 8.66
N LEU A 351 -9.80 -12.82 9.97
CA LEU A 351 -9.33 -13.95 10.77
C LEU A 351 -10.37 -15.06 10.95
N ASN A 352 -11.67 -14.76 10.85
CA ASN A 352 -12.74 -15.76 10.90
C ASN A 352 -13.14 -16.30 9.52
N SER A 353 -12.55 -15.80 8.43
CA SER A 353 -12.80 -16.30 7.08
C SER A 353 -12.16 -17.68 6.90
N LYS A 354 -13.01 -18.71 6.80
CA LYS A 354 -12.56 -20.09 6.56
C LYS A 354 -11.98 -20.29 5.16
N LYS A 355 -12.47 -19.52 4.17
CA LYS A 355 -11.95 -19.52 2.80
C LYS A 355 -10.51 -19.03 2.79
N ASP A 356 -10.27 -17.83 3.33
CA ASP A 356 -8.93 -17.21 3.35
C ASP A 356 -7.94 -18.03 4.20
N GLU A 357 -8.41 -18.65 5.29
CA GLU A 357 -7.60 -19.58 6.08
C GLU A 357 -7.16 -20.81 5.29
N ALA A 358 -8.07 -21.41 4.52
CA ALA A 358 -7.79 -22.59 3.71
C ALA A 358 -6.80 -22.25 2.58
N GLU A 359 -7.02 -21.14 1.89
CA GLU A 359 -6.15 -20.63 0.82
C GLU A 359 -4.72 -20.40 1.34
N LEU A 360 -4.57 -19.63 2.43
CA LEU A 360 -3.25 -19.37 3.00
C LEU A 360 -2.55 -20.64 3.47
N THR A 361 -3.30 -21.60 4.01
CA THR A 361 -2.76 -22.89 4.45
C THR A 361 -2.18 -23.67 3.27
N MET A 362 -2.88 -23.73 2.14
CA MET A 362 -2.39 -24.42 0.94
C MET A 362 -1.15 -23.74 0.34
N CYS A 363 -1.16 -22.41 0.25
CA CYS A 363 0.01 -21.62 -0.17
C CYS A 363 1.22 -21.93 0.71
N SER A 364 1.03 -21.97 2.03
CA SER A 364 2.10 -22.22 3.00
C SER A 364 2.63 -23.65 2.95
N ASP A 365 1.77 -24.65 2.75
CA ASP A 365 2.22 -26.04 2.65
C ASP A 365 3.00 -26.31 1.35
N VAL A 366 2.60 -25.71 0.24
CA VAL A 366 3.36 -25.81 -1.02
C VAL A 366 4.69 -25.07 -0.92
N ASP A 367 4.71 -23.89 -0.30
CA ASP A 367 5.95 -23.15 -0.05
C ASP A 367 6.93 -23.95 0.84
N ARG A 368 6.43 -24.63 1.88
CA ARG A 368 7.24 -25.55 2.69
C ARG A 368 7.76 -26.73 1.89
N ASN A 369 6.95 -27.28 0.98
CA ASN A 369 7.36 -28.34 0.06
C ASN A 369 8.48 -27.86 -0.86
N ASP A 370 8.35 -26.67 -1.45
CA ASP A 370 9.33 -26.08 -2.36
C ASP A 370 10.67 -25.86 -1.64
N LYS A 371 10.66 -25.30 -0.42
CA LYS A 371 11.87 -25.19 0.42
C LYS A 371 12.48 -26.54 0.74
N SER A 372 11.66 -27.55 1.03
CA SER A 372 12.15 -28.89 1.42
C SER A 372 12.96 -29.56 0.30
N ARG A 373 12.77 -29.15 -0.97
CA ARG A 373 13.57 -29.60 -2.11
C ARG A 373 15.01 -29.06 -2.11
N VAL A 374 15.31 -27.99 -1.39
CA VAL A 374 16.63 -27.33 -1.44
C VAL A 374 17.22 -27.02 -0.07
N CYS A 375 16.44 -27.14 0.99
CA CYS A 375 16.83 -26.85 2.37
C CYS A 375 17.20 -28.11 3.16
N GLU A 376 18.01 -27.93 4.19
CA GLU A 376 18.43 -29.00 5.09
C GLU A 376 17.22 -29.60 5.82
N PRO A 377 17.14 -30.93 5.97
CA PRO A 377 16.07 -31.57 6.72
C PRO A 377 15.89 -30.95 8.12
N GLY A 378 14.65 -30.61 8.47
CA GLY A 378 14.31 -29.99 9.77
C GLY A 378 14.62 -28.48 9.88
N SER A 379 15.18 -27.85 8.85
CA SER A 379 15.42 -26.39 8.85
C SER A 379 14.21 -25.56 8.41
N VAL A 380 13.27 -26.14 7.67
CA VAL A 380 12.07 -25.43 7.17
C VAL A 380 11.08 -25.20 8.31
N ARG A 381 10.77 -23.95 8.61
CA ARG A 381 9.93 -23.54 9.75
C ARG A 381 8.98 -22.42 9.36
N VAL A 382 7.74 -22.51 9.84
CA VAL A 382 6.78 -21.40 9.83
C VAL A 382 7.02 -20.58 11.10
N ILE A 383 7.61 -19.40 10.96
CA ILE A 383 7.97 -18.53 12.08
C ILE A 383 6.90 -17.47 12.37
N GLY A 384 5.98 -17.25 11.43
CA GLY A 384 4.77 -16.45 11.62
C GLY A 384 3.62 -17.08 10.85
N ARG A 385 2.44 -17.20 11.46
CA ARG A 385 1.23 -17.73 10.82
C ARG A 385 0.08 -16.76 10.99
N ARG A 386 -0.67 -16.50 9.91
CA ARG A 386 -1.83 -15.60 9.81
C ARG A 386 -1.57 -14.24 10.48
N GLN A 387 -0.36 -13.73 10.31
CA GLN A 387 0.01 -12.43 10.86
C GLN A 387 -0.72 -11.34 10.10
N ILE A 388 -1.26 -10.39 10.85
CA ILE A 388 -1.94 -9.23 10.28
C ILE A 388 -0.90 -8.22 9.82
N GLU A 389 -0.89 -7.93 8.53
CA GLU A 389 -0.16 -6.82 7.95
C GLU A 389 -1.13 -5.74 7.50
N MET A 390 -1.05 -4.58 8.15
CA MET A 390 -1.86 -3.42 7.80
C MET A 390 -1.10 -2.51 6.84
N TYR A 391 -1.74 -2.24 5.71
CA TYR A 391 -1.32 -1.25 4.71
C TYR A 391 -2.22 -0.02 4.80
N SER A 392 -1.91 1.03 4.05
CA SER A 392 -2.68 2.29 4.10
C SER A 392 -4.15 2.11 3.73
N ARG A 393 -4.49 1.12 2.91
CA ARG A 393 -5.85 0.88 2.39
C ARG A 393 -6.38 -0.54 2.61
N LEU A 394 -5.47 -1.49 2.81
CA LEU A 394 -5.78 -2.91 2.88
C LEU A 394 -5.16 -3.54 4.13
N ILE A 395 -5.71 -4.68 4.53
CA ILE A 395 -5.19 -5.56 5.58
C ILE A 395 -5.04 -6.94 4.94
N HIS A 396 -3.88 -7.56 5.15
CA HIS A 396 -3.55 -8.89 4.64
C HIS A 396 -3.25 -9.85 5.79
N THR A 397 -3.56 -11.14 5.58
CA THR A 397 -2.98 -12.21 6.38
C THR A 397 -1.75 -12.78 5.68
N VAL A 398 -0.66 -12.92 6.43
CA VAL A 398 0.65 -13.31 5.90
C VAL A 398 1.25 -14.41 6.77
N ASP A 399 1.79 -15.44 6.11
CA ASP A 399 2.64 -16.44 6.74
C ASP A 399 4.11 -16.11 6.44
N HIS A 400 5.02 -16.46 7.34
CA HIS A 400 6.46 -16.24 7.17
C HIS A 400 7.19 -17.54 7.39
N ILE A 401 7.84 -17.99 6.33
CA ILE A 401 8.43 -19.31 6.25
C ILE A 401 9.91 -19.14 5.93
N GLU A 402 10.76 -19.78 6.72
CA GLU A 402 12.20 -19.78 6.53
C GLU A 402 12.74 -21.20 6.37
N GLY A 403 13.91 -21.32 5.76
CA GLY A 403 14.69 -22.54 5.66
C GLY A 403 16.18 -22.25 5.52
N ARG A 404 17.02 -23.29 5.68
CA ARG A 404 18.47 -23.18 5.45
C ARG A 404 18.86 -24.02 4.24
N LEU A 405 19.40 -23.41 3.19
CA LEU A 405 19.89 -24.10 1.99
C LEU A 405 20.86 -25.22 2.37
N ARG A 406 20.75 -26.37 1.69
CA ARG A 406 21.70 -27.48 1.80
C ARG A 406 23.08 -27.09 1.25
N GLU A 407 24.10 -27.83 1.66
CA GLU A 407 25.41 -27.68 1.08
C GLU A 407 25.37 -27.96 -0.43
N GLY A 408 26.08 -27.15 -1.22
CA GLY A 408 26.06 -27.21 -2.69
C GLY A 408 24.86 -26.52 -3.35
N MET A 409 23.86 -26.04 -2.60
CA MET A 409 22.74 -25.27 -3.14
C MET A 409 23.01 -23.76 -3.08
N ASP A 410 22.51 -23.03 -4.07
CA ASP A 410 22.65 -21.58 -4.20
C ASP A 410 21.29 -20.85 -4.24
N ALA A 411 21.33 -19.52 -4.32
CA ALA A 411 20.11 -18.72 -4.35
C ALA A 411 19.24 -18.97 -5.60
N TYR A 412 19.82 -19.41 -6.72
CA TYR A 412 19.04 -19.79 -7.89
C TYR A 412 18.31 -21.11 -7.68
N ASP A 413 18.85 -22.04 -6.89
CA ASP A 413 18.09 -23.24 -6.50
C ASP A 413 16.87 -22.88 -5.66
N ALA A 414 17.02 -21.94 -4.71
CA ALA A 414 15.90 -21.40 -3.96
C ALA A 414 14.86 -20.74 -4.89
N PHE A 415 15.30 -19.86 -5.78
CA PHE A 415 14.42 -19.18 -6.73
C PHE A 415 13.63 -20.17 -7.60
N LEU A 416 14.32 -21.15 -8.19
CA LEU A 416 13.74 -22.10 -9.13
C LEU A 416 12.81 -23.11 -8.46
N SER A 417 13.16 -23.60 -7.28
CA SER A 417 12.29 -24.52 -6.54
C SER A 417 10.94 -23.90 -6.19
N HIS A 418 10.89 -22.58 -6.01
CA HIS A 418 9.66 -21.84 -5.71
C HIS A 418 8.93 -21.36 -6.98
N ALA A 419 9.58 -21.34 -8.14
CA ALA A 419 8.99 -20.87 -9.40
C ALA A 419 7.76 -21.72 -9.79
N TRP A 420 6.55 -21.18 -9.90
CA TRP A 420 6.10 -19.93 -9.28
C TRP A 420 5.19 -20.18 -8.07
N ALA A 421 5.02 -19.15 -7.25
CA ALA A 421 4.23 -19.22 -6.03
C ALA A 421 2.78 -19.64 -6.34
N VAL A 422 2.15 -20.32 -5.39
CA VAL A 422 0.76 -20.78 -5.51
C VAL A 422 -0.20 -19.61 -5.67
N THR A 423 0.08 -18.50 -5.00
CA THR A 423 -0.64 -17.21 -5.07
C THR A 423 -0.80 -16.64 -6.48
N VAL A 424 -0.01 -17.13 -7.44
CA VAL A 424 -0.12 -16.75 -8.86
C VAL A 424 -0.33 -17.94 -9.78
N THR A 425 -0.28 -19.18 -9.29
CA THR A 425 -0.44 -20.39 -10.10
C THR A 425 -1.63 -21.21 -9.62
N GLY A 426 -1.45 -21.90 -8.49
CA GLY A 426 -2.42 -22.80 -7.87
C GLY A 426 -1.75 -24.07 -7.34
N ALA A 427 -2.58 -25.02 -6.91
CA ALA A 427 -2.14 -26.30 -6.37
C ALA A 427 -3.00 -27.45 -6.91
N PRO A 428 -2.42 -28.59 -7.33
CA PRO A 428 -0.98 -28.86 -7.51
C PRO A 428 -0.34 -27.99 -8.61
N LYS A 429 0.84 -27.40 -8.33
CA LYS A 429 1.48 -26.34 -9.13
C LYS A 429 1.53 -26.62 -10.63
N LEU A 430 2.07 -27.78 -11.04
CA LEU A 430 2.20 -28.13 -12.46
C LEU A 430 0.86 -28.27 -13.17
N TRP A 431 -0.16 -28.82 -12.50
CA TRP A 431 -1.50 -28.94 -13.06
C TRP A 431 -2.19 -27.59 -13.16
N ALA A 432 -2.01 -26.72 -12.17
CA ALA A 432 -2.51 -25.35 -12.21
C ALA A 432 -1.88 -24.55 -13.36
N MET A 433 -0.56 -24.66 -13.57
CA MET A 433 0.12 -24.03 -14.71
C MET A 433 -0.39 -24.55 -16.06
N ARG A 434 -0.69 -25.84 -16.19
CA ARG A 434 -1.29 -26.44 -17.40
C ARG A 434 -2.70 -25.90 -17.65
N PHE A 435 -3.52 -25.81 -16.59
CA PHE A 435 -4.86 -25.24 -16.67
C PHE A 435 -4.80 -23.78 -17.14
N ILE A 436 -3.92 -22.98 -16.56
CA ILE A 436 -3.66 -21.58 -16.94
C ILE A 436 -3.29 -21.48 -18.42
N GLU A 437 -2.31 -22.28 -18.87
CA GLU A 437 -1.84 -22.29 -20.26
C GLU A 437 -2.95 -22.67 -21.26
N GLU A 438 -3.87 -23.54 -20.87
CA GLU A 438 -4.98 -23.99 -21.71
C GLU A 438 -6.16 -23.00 -21.75
N HIS A 439 -6.37 -22.23 -20.67
CA HIS A 439 -7.61 -21.48 -20.48
C HIS A 439 -7.45 -19.95 -20.51
N GLU A 440 -6.25 -19.42 -20.31
CA GLU A 440 -6.00 -17.99 -20.52
C GLU A 440 -5.99 -17.64 -22.02
N LYS A 441 -6.11 -16.35 -22.36
CA LYS A 441 -6.20 -15.89 -23.75
C LYS A 441 -4.90 -15.36 -24.33
N SER A 442 -3.89 -15.19 -23.49
CA SER A 442 -2.60 -14.61 -23.86
C SER A 442 -1.52 -15.03 -22.85
N PRO A 443 -0.25 -15.14 -23.27
CA PRO A 443 0.84 -15.49 -22.37
C PRO A 443 1.00 -14.43 -21.27
N ARG A 444 1.50 -14.85 -20.12
CA ARG A 444 1.63 -13.97 -18.95
C ARG A 444 2.78 -12.98 -19.04
N ALA A 445 3.76 -13.27 -19.90
CA ALA A 445 5.00 -12.52 -20.00
C ALA A 445 5.61 -12.28 -18.61
N TRP A 446 5.52 -11.06 -18.09
CA TRP A 446 6.06 -10.72 -16.78
C TRP A 446 5.14 -11.07 -15.61
N TYR A 447 3.81 -11.16 -15.76
CA TYR A 447 2.87 -11.37 -14.65
C TYR A 447 3.07 -12.72 -13.95
N GLY A 448 3.16 -12.72 -12.62
CA GLY A 448 3.41 -13.93 -11.83
C GLY A 448 4.84 -14.47 -11.92
N GLY A 449 5.74 -13.75 -12.60
CA GLY A 449 7.18 -13.91 -12.49
C GLY A 449 7.74 -13.15 -11.28
N ALA A 450 8.97 -12.64 -11.40
CA ALA A 450 9.63 -11.91 -10.33
C ALA A 450 10.45 -10.71 -10.82
N VAL A 451 10.70 -9.77 -9.91
CA VAL A 451 11.61 -8.64 -10.11
C VAL A 451 12.51 -8.49 -8.89
N GLY A 452 13.70 -7.94 -9.08
CA GLY A 452 14.63 -7.67 -7.99
C GLY A 452 16.07 -7.83 -8.41
N MET A 453 16.88 -8.36 -7.50
CA MET A 453 18.32 -8.45 -7.65
C MET A 453 18.90 -9.78 -7.18
N VAL A 454 19.96 -10.20 -7.88
CA VAL A 454 20.83 -11.30 -7.49
C VAL A 454 22.23 -10.73 -7.30
N HIS A 455 22.69 -10.68 -6.07
CA HIS A 455 23.97 -10.07 -5.73
C HIS A 455 25.13 -11.00 -6.03
N PHE A 456 26.27 -10.43 -6.39
CA PHE A 456 27.49 -11.19 -6.63
C PHE A 456 28.13 -11.74 -5.36
N ASN A 457 27.61 -11.44 -4.17
CA ASN A 457 27.95 -12.19 -2.96
C ASN A 457 27.15 -13.50 -2.81
N GLY A 458 26.21 -13.76 -3.72
CA GLY A 458 25.33 -14.94 -3.75
C GLY A 458 23.96 -14.74 -3.10
N ASP A 459 23.68 -13.57 -2.55
CA ASP A 459 22.36 -13.24 -2.01
C ASP A 459 21.36 -12.94 -3.12
N LEU A 460 20.08 -13.01 -2.79
CA LEU A 460 18.98 -12.77 -3.72
C LEU A 460 17.83 -12.07 -2.99
N ASN A 461 17.25 -11.04 -3.60
CA ASN A 461 16.08 -10.36 -3.07
C ASN A 461 15.09 -10.09 -4.20
N THR A 462 13.94 -10.76 -4.15
CA THR A 462 12.94 -10.69 -5.23
C THR A 462 11.52 -10.56 -4.70
N GLY A 463 10.70 -9.80 -5.42
CA GLY A 463 9.25 -9.71 -5.24
C GLY A 463 8.52 -10.29 -6.45
N LEU A 464 7.30 -10.79 -6.25
CA LEU A 464 6.47 -11.26 -7.36
C LEU A 464 6.01 -10.07 -8.21
N THR A 465 5.83 -10.28 -9.51
CA THR A 465 5.23 -9.28 -10.42
C THR A 465 3.70 -9.31 -10.35
N LEU A 466 3.20 -8.92 -9.19
CA LEU A 466 1.80 -8.64 -8.91
C LEU A 466 1.57 -7.13 -8.90
N ARG A 467 0.31 -6.71 -9.12
CA ARG A 467 -0.06 -5.28 -9.18
C ARG A 467 0.90 -4.49 -10.08
N THR A 468 1.16 -5.05 -11.25
CA THR A 468 2.18 -4.61 -12.21
C THR A 468 1.53 -4.12 -13.49
N ILE A 469 2.02 -2.98 -13.97
CA ILE A 469 1.75 -2.40 -15.28
C ILE A 469 2.95 -2.72 -16.17
N ARG A 470 2.71 -3.45 -17.26
CA ARG A 470 3.68 -3.57 -18.35
C ARG A 470 3.29 -2.55 -19.42
N ILE A 471 4.16 -1.61 -19.72
CA ILE A 471 3.97 -0.70 -20.85
C ILE A 471 4.78 -1.27 -22.01
N LYS A 472 4.16 -1.55 -23.14
CA LYS A 472 4.84 -1.96 -24.38
C LYS A 472 4.31 -1.15 -25.54
N ASP A 473 5.21 -0.50 -26.28
CA ASP A 473 4.86 0.26 -27.48
C ASP A 473 3.73 1.29 -27.24
N GLY A 474 3.79 1.96 -26.08
CA GLY A 474 2.82 2.98 -25.67
C GLY A 474 1.48 2.46 -25.13
N ILE A 475 1.30 1.13 -25.02
CA ILE A 475 0.11 0.50 -24.44
C ILE A 475 0.45 -0.10 -23.08
N ALA A 476 -0.30 0.30 -22.04
CA ALA A 476 -0.26 -0.36 -20.74
C ALA A 476 -1.10 -1.63 -20.75
N GLU A 477 -0.51 -2.70 -20.23
CA GLU A 477 -1.08 -4.01 -20.03
C GLU A 477 -1.09 -4.30 -18.52
N VAL A 478 -2.28 -4.56 -17.98
CA VAL A 478 -2.49 -4.88 -16.55
C VAL A 478 -3.19 -6.22 -16.46
N ARG A 479 -2.51 -7.23 -15.91
CA ARG A 479 -3.11 -8.52 -15.60
C ARG A 479 -3.54 -8.59 -14.15
N ALA A 480 -4.75 -9.11 -13.91
CA ALA A 480 -5.21 -9.42 -12.57
C ALA A 480 -5.87 -10.80 -12.54
N GLY A 481 -5.51 -11.59 -11.52
CA GLY A 481 -6.12 -12.89 -11.24
C GLY A 481 -6.71 -12.95 -9.83
N ALA A 482 -7.54 -13.96 -9.63
CA ALA A 482 -8.17 -14.29 -8.35
C ALA A 482 -7.96 -15.77 -8.05
N THR A 483 -7.86 -16.07 -6.76
CA THR A 483 -7.63 -17.43 -6.30
C THR A 483 -8.95 -18.20 -6.34
N LEU A 484 -9.02 -19.21 -7.19
CA LEU A 484 -10.24 -20.00 -7.35
C LEU A 484 -10.18 -21.25 -6.51
N LEU A 485 -11.25 -21.46 -5.74
CA LEU A 485 -11.50 -22.65 -4.94
C LEU A 485 -12.84 -23.28 -5.35
N MET A 486 -13.14 -24.46 -4.79
CA MET A 486 -14.39 -25.17 -5.06
C MET A 486 -15.64 -24.35 -4.67
N ASP A 487 -15.51 -23.52 -3.64
CA ASP A 487 -16.55 -22.65 -3.10
C ASP A 487 -16.54 -21.23 -3.70
N SER A 488 -15.66 -20.93 -4.67
CA SER A 488 -15.64 -19.64 -5.36
C SER A 488 -16.96 -19.37 -6.13
N ASP A 489 -17.40 -18.12 -6.04
CA ASP A 489 -18.52 -17.57 -6.83
C ASP A 489 -17.98 -16.81 -8.05
N GLY A 490 -18.45 -17.18 -9.25
CA GLY A 490 -17.91 -16.63 -10.49
C GLY A 490 -18.05 -15.10 -10.64
N ALA A 491 -19.11 -14.50 -10.09
CA ALA A 491 -19.32 -13.06 -10.17
C ALA A 491 -18.44 -12.30 -9.17
N GLU A 492 -18.28 -12.84 -7.96
CA GLU A 492 -17.39 -12.25 -6.95
C GLU A 492 -15.93 -12.27 -7.40
N GLU A 493 -15.44 -13.38 -7.96
CA GLU A 493 -14.04 -13.48 -8.41
C GLU A 493 -13.77 -12.58 -9.62
N GLU A 494 -14.74 -12.43 -10.55
CA GLU A 494 -14.64 -11.47 -11.64
C GLU A 494 -14.53 -10.03 -11.11
N ALA A 495 -15.41 -9.65 -10.16
CA ALA A 495 -15.36 -8.34 -9.52
C ALA A 495 -14.03 -8.11 -8.77
N GLU A 496 -13.47 -9.13 -8.13
CA GLU A 496 -12.18 -9.05 -7.45
C GLU A 496 -11.04 -8.74 -8.43
N THR A 497 -10.98 -9.42 -9.58
CA THR A 497 -9.95 -9.14 -10.59
C THR A 497 -10.06 -7.73 -11.16
N GLU A 498 -11.27 -7.22 -11.42
CA GLU A 498 -11.49 -5.83 -11.84
C GLU A 498 -11.05 -4.84 -10.76
N LEU A 499 -11.36 -5.12 -9.49
CA LEU A 499 -10.96 -4.29 -8.36
C LEU A 499 -9.43 -4.24 -8.22
N LYS A 500 -8.76 -5.41 -8.32
CA LYS A 500 -7.30 -5.53 -8.29
C LYS A 500 -6.66 -4.70 -9.42
N ALA A 501 -7.23 -4.74 -10.63
CA ALA A 501 -6.76 -3.98 -11.79
C ALA A 501 -7.02 -2.47 -11.66
N SER A 502 -8.13 -2.07 -11.04
CA SER A 502 -8.62 -0.68 -11.02
C SER A 502 -7.59 0.33 -10.49
N ALA A 503 -6.79 -0.04 -9.48
CA ALA A 503 -5.78 0.84 -8.89
C ALA A 503 -4.68 1.20 -9.91
N MET A 504 -4.20 0.23 -10.69
CA MET A 504 -3.20 0.46 -11.74
C MET A 504 -3.79 1.26 -12.91
N LEU A 505 -5.02 0.94 -13.31
CA LEU A 505 -5.71 1.68 -14.37
C LEU A 505 -5.94 3.16 -13.97
N SER A 506 -6.31 3.44 -12.71
CA SER A 506 -6.38 4.81 -12.19
C SER A 506 -5.01 5.48 -12.18
N ALA A 507 -3.94 4.78 -11.80
CA ALA A 507 -2.60 5.35 -11.85
C ALA A 507 -2.19 5.79 -13.27
N ILE A 508 -2.58 5.02 -14.29
CA ILE A 508 -2.31 5.35 -15.70
C ILE A 508 -3.13 6.57 -16.15
N ARG A 509 -4.45 6.56 -15.88
CA ARG A 509 -5.38 7.63 -16.31
C ARG A 509 -5.20 8.96 -15.58
N ASP A 510 -4.76 8.91 -14.33
CA ASP A 510 -4.56 10.08 -13.49
C ASP A 510 -3.11 10.55 -13.46
N ALA A 511 -2.20 9.87 -14.17
CA ALA A 511 -0.83 10.34 -14.35
C ALA A 511 -0.84 11.76 -14.93
N GLY A 512 0.05 12.61 -14.42
CA GLY A 512 0.17 14.01 -14.87
C GLY A 512 -0.94 14.96 -14.37
N LYS A 513 -2.02 14.46 -13.74
CA LYS A 513 -2.99 15.33 -13.05
C LYS A 513 -2.37 15.80 -11.74
N SER A 514 -2.30 17.11 -11.53
CA SER A 514 -2.04 17.61 -10.19
C SER A 514 -3.19 17.17 -9.29
N ASN A 515 -2.88 16.35 -8.28
CA ASN A 515 -3.81 16.23 -7.19
C ASN A 515 -3.88 17.61 -6.54
N VAL A 516 -5.02 18.28 -6.70
CA VAL A 516 -5.53 19.12 -5.61
C VAL A 516 -5.51 18.18 -4.42
N LYS A 517 -4.48 18.28 -3.56
CA LYS A 517 -4.52 17.64 -2.24
C LYS A 517 -5.90 17.95 -1.73
N ALA A 518 -6.65 16.93 -1.29
CA ALA A 518 -7.83 17.18 -0.49
C ALA A 518 -7.35 18.12 0.63
N GLU A 519 -7.66 19.40 0.48
CA GLU A 519 -7.32 20.39 1.47
C GLU A 519 -7.90 19.82 2.75
N ALA A 520 -7.06 19.72 3.79
CA ALA A 520 -7.57 19.56 5.13
C ALA A 520 -8.71 20.56 5.25
N ARG A 521 -9.95 20.05 5.33
CA ARG A 521 -11.19 20.80 5.13
C ARG A 521 -11.01 22.17 5.76
N ALA A 522 -10.90 23.23 4.94
CA ALA A 522 -10.67 24.56 5.46
C ALA A 522 -11.77 24.80 6.49
N ALA A 523 -11.39 24.99 7.76
CA ALA A 523 -12.35 25.13 8.84
C ALA A 523 -13.32 26.25 8.44
N ASN A 524 -14.60 25.90 8.28
CA ASN A 524 -15.61 26.87 7.90
C ASN A 524 -15.67 27.90 9.04
N ARG A 525 -15.15 29.11 8.80
CA ARG A 525 -15.09 30.17 9.82
C ARG A 525 -16.45 30.84 10.04
N VAL A 526 -17.49 30.04 10.26
CA VAL A 526 -18.88 30.50 10.40
C VAL A 526 -19.11 31.44 11.59
N GLY A 527 -18.18 31.44 12.55
CA GLY A 527 -18.21 32.27 13.75
C GLY A 527 -17.36 33.54 13.69
N GLU A 528 -16.75 33.88 12.54
CA GLU A 528 -16.04 35.16 12.42
C GLU A 528 -16.97 36.34 12.76
N GLY A 529 -16.54 37.17 13.72
CA GLY A 529 -17.31 38.31 14.21
C GLY A 529 -18.39 37.97 15.25
N VAL A 530 -18.49 36.72 15.72
CA VAL A 530 -19.39 36.31 16.81
C VAL A 530 -18.64 36.31 18.14
N ASN A 531 -19.14 37.05 19.13
CA ASN A 531 -18.64 37.06 20.50
C ASN A 531 -19.47 36.10 21.38
N ILE A 532 -18.82 35.10 21.98
CA ILE A 532 -19.48 34.09 22.78
C ILE A 532 -19.07 34.24 24.25
N LEU A 533 -20.05 34.33 25.14
CA LEU A 533 -19.87 34.21 26.59
C LEU A 533 -20.15 32.78 27.02
N LEU A 534 -19.12 32.03 27.41
CA LEU A 534 -19.25 30.66 27.89
C LEU A 534 -19.19 30.66 29.42
N VAL A 535 -20.27 30.23 30.07
CA VAL A 535 -20.41 30.17 31.52
C VAL A 535 -20.01 28.77 32.01
N ASP A 536 -18.88 28.70 32.69
CA ASP A 536 -18.30 27.52 33.32
C ASP A 536 -19.03 27.19 34.64
N HIS A 537 -19.63 26.00 34.70
CA HIS A 537 -20.26 25.42 35.90
C HIS A 537 -19.36 24.36 36.55
N GLU A 538 -18.04 24.58 36.51
CA GLU A 538 -17.01 23.75 37.13
C GLU A 538 -16.84 22.36 36.50
N ASP A 539 -17.04 22.26 35.18
CA ASP A 539 -16.78 21.04 34.43
C ASP A 539 -15.33 20.98 33.91
N SER A 540 -14.70 19.81 34.02
CA SER A 540 -13.33 19.59 33.53
C SER A 540 -13.19 19.66 32.00
N PHE A 541 -14.29 19.54 31.24
CA PHE A 541 -14.34 19.56 29.78
C PHE A 541 -14.63 20.95 29.17
N VAL A 542 -14.86 21.97 30.00
CA VAL A 542 -15.28 23.31 29.56
C VAL A 542 -14.34 23.94 28.53
N HIS A 543 -13.03 23.71 28.65
CA HIS A 543 -12.03 24.25 27.73
C HIS A 543 -12.01 23.53 26.38
N THR A 544 -12.35 22.24 26.35
CA THR A 544 -12.52 21.48 25.10
C THR A 544 -13.74 21.99 24.34
N LEU A 545 -14.85 22.19 25.05
CA LEU A 545 -16.05 22.81 24.47
C LEU A 545 -15.76 24.23 23.96
N ALA A 546 -15.09 25.07 24.75
CA ALA A 546 -14.68 26.40 24.34
C ALA A 546 -13.76 26.36 23.10
N ASN A 547 -12.88 25.36 22.99
CA ASN A 547 -12.02 25.19 21.84
C ASN A 547 -12.80 24.85 20.56
N TYR A 548 -13.86 24.04 20.64
CA TYR A 548 -14.73 23.77 19.48
C TYR A 548 -15.38 25.06 18.97
N PHE A 549 -15.90 25.90 19.87
CA PHE A 549 -16.43 27.21 19.50
C PHE A 549 -15.36 28.16 18.93
N ARG A 550 -14.11 28.11 19.41
CA ARG A 550 -13.01 28.91 18.83
C ARG A 550 -12.62 28.43 17.44
N GLN A 551 -12.67 27.13 17.17
CA GLN A 551 -12.36 26.56 15.86
C GLN A 551 -13.34 27.00 14.76
N THR A 552 -14.56 27.42 15.10
CA THR A 552 -15.47 28.07 14.13
C THR A 552 -15.06 29.49 13.78
N GLY A 553 -14.01 30.05 14.39
CA GLY A 553 -13.57 31.44 14.24
C GLY A 553 -14.20 32.44 15.21
N ALA A 554 -15.03 31.99 16.17
CA ALA A 554 -15.68 32.87 17.15
C ALA A 554 -14.73 33.31 18.28
N LYS A 555 -14.98 34.50 18.83
CA LYS A 555 -14.26 35.00 20.01
C LYS A 555 -14.96 34.51 21.27
N VAL A 556 -14.36 33.53 21.96
CA VAL A 556 -14.97 32.89 23.15
C VAL A 556 -14.32 33.37 24.45
N THR A 557 -15.10 34.02 25.30
CA THR A 557 -14.72 34.40 26.67
C THR A 557 -15.37 33.44 27.67
N THR A 558 -14.55 32.72 28.45
CA THR A 558 -15.04 31.78 29.46
C THR A 558 -15.01 32.43 30.85
N VAL A 559 -16.11 32.36 31.59
CA VAL A 559 -16.24 32.89 32.96
C VAL A 559 -16.87 31.86 33.86
N ARG A 560 -16.49 31.81 35.14
CA ARG A 560 -17.16 30.94 36.12
C ARG A 560 -18.42 31.59 36.67
N THR A 561 -19.41 30.77 36.99
CA THR A 561 -20.60 31.18 37.73
C THR A 561 -20.25 31.60 39.18
N PRO A 562 -20.98 32.52 39.83
CA PRO A 562 -22.06 33.36 39.31
C PRO A 562 -21.57 34.46 38.37
N VAL A 563 -22.30 34.70 37.27
CA VAL A 563 -21.94 35.73 36.28
C VAL A 563 -22.41 37.11 36.75
N ALA A 564 -21.46 38.02 36.98
CA ALA A 564 -21.73 39.42 37.31
C ALA A 564 -22.46 40.15 36.16
N GLU A 565 -23.32 41.12 36.48
CA GLU A 565 -24.13 41.81 35.45
C GLU A 565 -23.27 42.67 34.52
N GLU A 566 -22.24 43.30 35.06
CA GLU A 566 -21.30 44.16 34.34
C GLU A 566 -20.54 43.40 33.24
N LEU A 567 -20.44 42.07 33.34
CA LEU A 567 -19.80 41.24 32.32
C LEU A 567 -20.61 41.18 31.04
N PHE A 568 -21.95 41.16 31.11
CA PHE A 568 -22.80 41.18 29.92
C PHE A 568 -22.67 42.51 29.18
N ASP A 569 -22.64 43.61 29.94
CA ASP A 569 -22.55 44.95 29.37
C ASP A 569 -21.16 45.23 28.77
N ARG A 570 -20.10 44.72 29.41
CA ARG A 570 -18.71 44.86 28.93
C ARG A 570 -18.39 43.97 27.73
N LEU A 571 -18.84 42.72 27.75
CA LEU A 571 -18.47 41.73 26.72
C LEU A 571 -19.40 41.78 25.50
N GLN A 572 -20.62 42.31 25.65
CA GLN A 572 -21.65 42.38 24.61
C GLN A 572 -21.73 41.08 23.78
N PRO A 573 -21.99 39.92 24.42
CA PRO A 573 -21.98 38.65 23.72
C PRO A 573 -23.15 38.54 22.73
N ASP A 574 -22.90 37.89 21.61
CA ASP A 574 -23.91 37.51 20.61
C ASP A 574 -24.56 36.15 20.92
N LEU A 575 -23.94 35.35 21.80
CA LEU A 575 -24.40 34.04 22.24
C LEU A 575 -23.90 33.75 23.65
N VAL A 576 -24.79 33.23 24.51
CA VAL A 576 -24.45 32.71 25.82
C VAL A 576 -24.45 31.19 25.78
N VAL A 577 -23.34 30.56 26.16
CA VAL A 577 -23.21 29.11 26.25
C VAL A 577 -23.17 28.70 27.71
N LEU A 578 -24.13 27.88 28.13
CA LEU A 578 -24.16 27.25 29.44
C LEU A 578 -23.43 25.91 29.35
N SER A 579 -22.27 25.83 29.99
CA SER A 579 -21.45 24.62 29.98
C SER A 579 -22.09 23.47 30.78
N PRO A 580 -21.56 22.25 30.61
CA PRO A 580 -21.79 21.15 31.54
C PRO A 580 -21.34 21.48 32.97
N GLY A 581 -21.66 20.61 33.93
CA GLY A 581 -21.23 20.73 35.31
C GLY A 581 -21.74 19.56 36.17
N PRO A 582 -21.18 19.36 37.37
CA PRO A 582 -21.66 18.37 38.32
C PRO A 582 -22.98 18.84 38.98
N GLY A 583 -23.56 18.04 39.87
CA GLY A 583 -24.68 18.49 40.71
C GLY A 583 -25.95 18.85 39.91
N SER A 584 -26.62 19.92 40.34
CA SER A 584 -27.90 20.39 39.82
C SER A 584 -27.83 21.85 39.38
N PRO A 585 -28.75 22.33 38.52
CA PRO A 585 -28.75 23.73 38.07
C PRO A 585 -28.85 24.78 39.20
N GLN A 586 -29.34 24.39 40.39
CA GLN A 586 -29.49 25.28 41.53
C GLN A 586 -28.15 25.58 42.21
N ASP A 587 -27.21 24.64 42.17
CA ASP A 587 -25.89 24.78 42.81
C ASP A 587 -25.05 25.92 42.20
N PHE A 588 -25.39 26.32 40.98
CA PHE A 588 -24.67 27.33 40.21
C PHE A 588 -25.50 28.57 39.86
N ASP A 589 -26.69 28.72 40.45
CA ASP A 589 -27.63 29.81 40.14
C ASP A 589 -27.84 30.03 38.63
N CYS A 590 -28.00 28.93 37.88
CA CYS A 590 -28.17 29.00 36.44
C CYS A 590 -29.42 29.82 36.05
N THR A 591 -30.46 29.82 36.90
CA THR A 591 -31.69 30.59 36.68
C THR A 591 -31.42 32.10 36.64
N ALA A 592 -30.57 32.65 37.51
CA ALA A 592 -30.20 34.05 37.44
C ALA A 592 -29.44 34.38 36.15
N THR A 593 -28.50 33.53 35.75
CA THR A 593 -27.73 33.70 34.51
C THR A 593 -28.64 33.65 33.27
N ILE A 594 -29.57 32.69 33.20
CA ILE A 594 -30.57 32.59 32.12
C ILE A 594 -31.46 33.83 32.10
N ARG A 595 -31.92 34.31 33.26
CA ARG A 595 -32.76 35.52 33.35
C ARG A 595 -32.03 36.75 32.81
N LYS A 596 -30.74 36.94 33.16
CA LYS A 596 -29.91 38.06 32.68
C LYS A 596 -29.67 38.02 31.17
N ALA A 597 -29.49 36.83 30.60
CA ALA A 597 -29.36 36.65 29.17
C ALA A 597 -30.68 36.94 28.43
N ARG A 598 -31.80 36.39 28.94
CA ARG A 598 -33.14 36.60 28.36
C ARG A 598 -33.62 38.04 28.42
N SER A 599 -33.34 38.77 29.51
CA SER A 599 -33.72 40.19 29.61
C SER A 599 -32.99 41.09 28.61
N ARG A 600 -31.98 40.55 27.92
CA ARG A 600 -31.19 41.20 26.87
C ARG A 600 -31.44 40.58 25.49
N ASP A 601 -32.47 39.73 25.35
CA ASP A 601 -32.82 38.99 24.13
C ASP A 601 -31.66 38.17 23.55
N LEU A 602 -30.74 37.71 24.41
CA LEU A 602 -29.56 36.97 23.97
C LEU A 602 -29.89 35.51 23.66
N PRO A 603 -29.36 34.97 22.56
CA PRO A 603 -29.36 33.53 22.30
C PRO A 603 -28.68 32.73 23.40
N ILE A 604 -29.23 31.55 23.71
CA ILE A 604 -28.67 30.65 24.73
C ILE A 604 -28.50 29.24 24.15
N PHE A 605 -27.30 28.68 24.29
CA PHE A 605 -27.04 27.28 24.03
C PHE A 605 -26.63 26.53 25.29
N GLY A 606 -27.31 25.44 25.63
CA GLY A 606 -27.01 24.63 26.81
C GLY A 606 -26.39 23.27 26.47
N VAL A 607 -25.38 22.84 27.24
CA VAL A 607 -24.78 21.50 27.12
C VAL A 607 -24.87 20.79 28.47
N CYS A 608 -25.38 19.55 28.48
CA CYS A 608 -25.57 18.71 29.67
C CYS A 608 -26.31 19.43 30.81
N LEU A 609 -25.62 19.87 31.87
CA LEU A 609 -26.20 20.71 32.93
C LEU A 609 -26.88 21.97 32.37
N GLY A 610 -26.35 22.56 31.30
CA GLY A 610 -26.97 23.70 30.61
C GLY A 610 -28.35 23.38 30.01
N LEU A 611 -28.58 22.16 29.49
CA LEU A 611 -29.91 21.73 29.05
C LEU A 611 -30.85 21.60 30.26
N GLN A 612 -30.38 20.96 31.33
CA GLN A 612 -31.15 20.76 32.55
C GLN A 612 -31.55 22.11 33.17
N ALA A 613 -30.64 23.08 33.18
CA ALA A 613 -30.89 24.44 33.64
C ALA A 613 -31.96 25.15 32.82
N LEU A 614 -31.93 25.01 31.49
CA LEU A 614 -32.95 25.56 30.61
C LEU A 614 -34.32 24.89 30.82
N ALA A 615 -34.37 23.58 30.99
CA ALA A 615 -35.62 22.88 31.29
C ALA A 615 -36.26 23.41 32.59
N VAL A 616 -35.46 23.52 33.68
CA VAL A 616 -35.93 24.02 34.98
C VAL A 616 -36.32 25.49 34.93
N ALA A 617 -35.55 26.34 34.25
CA ALA A 617 -35.82 27.78 34.18
C ALA A 617 -37.15 28.12 33.49
N TYR A 618 -37.67 27.20 32.67
CA TYR A 618 -38.97 27.32 32.00
C TYR A 618 -40.09 26.54 32.70
N GLY A 619 -39.82 25.97 33.86
CA GLY A 619 -40.82 25.28 34.69
C GLY A 619 -40.93 23.77 34.45
N GLY A 620 -40.00 23.16 33.71
CA GLY A 620 -39.87 21.70 33.63
C GLY A 620 -39.22 21.10 34.87
N GLU A 621 -39.41 19.79 35.07
CA GLU A 621 -38.79 19.03 36.14
C GLU A 621 -37.65 18.15 35.63
N LEU A 622 -36.74 17.78 36.53
CA LEU A 622 -35.65 16.86 36.24
C LEU A 622 -35.91 15.52 36.90
N ARG A 623 -35.55 14.43 36.21
CA ARG A 623 -35.55 13.07 36.76
C ARG A 623 -34.15 12.49 36.76
N GLN A 624 -33.96 11.49 37.61
CA GLN A 624 -32.74 10.70 37.64
C GLN A 624 -32.92 9.44 36.79
N LEU A 625 -31.90 9.10 36.00
CA LEU A 625 -31.86 7.85 35.25
C LEU A 625 -31.83 6.66 36.22
N HIS A 626 -32.47 5.56 35.84
CA HIS A 626 -32.39 4.30 36.58
C HIS A 626 -30.95 3.78 36.66
N GLU A 627 -30.20 3.89 35.56
CA GLU A 627 -28.76 3.64 35.53
C GLU A 627 -28.03 4.91 35.06
N PRO A 628 -27.09 5.48 35.86
CA PRO A 628 -26.25 6.59 35.43
C PRO A 628 -25.42 6.26 34.19
N VAL A 629 -25.27 7.25 33.29
CA VAL A 629 -24.49 7.10 32.07
C VAL A 629 -23.34 8.09 32.08
N HIS A 630 -22.17 7.61 32.53
CA HIS A 630 -20.94 8.39 32.66
C HIS A 630 -19.84 7.83 31.77
N GLY A 631 -19.40 8.59 30.78
CA GLY A 631 -18.31 8.17 29.88
C GLY A 631 -18.70 7.04 28.93
N LYS A 632 -19.98 6.93 28.57
CA LYS A 632 -20.47 5.89 27.64
C LYS A 632 -21.02 6.53 26.35
N PRO A 633 -20.77 5.92 25.17
CA PRO A 633 -21.44 6.33 23.94
C PRO A 633 -22.89 5.86 23.94
N SER A 634 -23.78 6.57 23.24
CA SER A 634 -25.15 6.13 22.99
C SER A 634 -25.60 6.59 21.62
N ARG A 635 -26.35 5.73 20.93
CA ARG A 635 -27.04 6.09 19.68
C ARG A 635 -28.29 6.88 20.02
N ILE A 636 -28.47 8.03 19.37
CA ILE A 636 -29.63 8.89 19.51
C ILE A 636 -30.30 9.08 18.16
N ARG A 637 -31.62 9.20 18.16
CA ARG A 637 -32.42 9.62 17.02
C ARG A 637 -32.55 11.13 17.04
N VAL A 638 -32.29 11.78 15.92
CA VAL A 638 -32.31 13.25 15.79
C VAL A 638 -33.37 13.70 14.79
N ASP A 639 -33.99 14.85 15.05
CA ASP A 639 -34.90 15.49 14.09
C ASP A 639 -34.09 16.28 13.06
N ASN A 640 -34.16 15.87 11.79
CA ASN A 640 -33.47 16.51 10.68
C ASN A 640 -33.93 17.97 10.42
N LYS A 641 -35.04 18.41 11.03
CA LYS A 641 -35.50 19.81 10.99
C LYS A 641 -34.88 20.68 12.09
N SER A 642 -34.16 20.09 13.04
CA SER A 642 -33.42 20.79 14.08
C SER A 642 -32.31 21.65 13.48
N LEU A 643 -32.15 22.85 14.04
CA LEU A 643 -31.03 23.72 13.73
C LEU A 643 -29.71 23.08 14.16
N VAL A 644 -29.64 22.50 15.37
CA VAL A 644 -28.42 21.90 15.91
C VAL A 644 -27.97 20.69 15.10
N PHE A 645 -28.92 19.83 14.70
CA PHE A 645 -28.62 18.55 14.02
C PHE A 645 -28.64 18.63 12.49
N SER A 646 -28.79 19.82 11.91
CA SER A 646 -28.82 20.02 10.46
C SER A 646 -27.58 19.43 9.76
N GLY A 647 -27.80 18.62 8.74
CA GLY A 647 -26.71 17.98 7.96
C GLY A 647 -26.05 16.78 8.64
N LEU A 648 -26.63 16.26 9.73
CA LEU A 648 -26.27 14.98 10.34
C LEU A 648 -27.19 13.85 9.88
N ALA A 649 -26.76 12.61 10.07
CA ALA A 649 -27.60 11.44 9.85
C ALA A 649 -28.75 11.40 10.86
N GLN A 650 -29.84 10.69 10.53
CA GLN A 650 -31.00 10.53 11.43
C GLN A 650 -30.64 9.85 12.76
N GLU A 651 -29.54 9.11 12.79
CA GLU A 651 -29.02 8.50 13.99
C GLU A 651 -27.54 8.85 14.15
N VAL A 652 -27.19 9.31 15.35
CA VAL A 652 -25.84 9.79 15.68
C VAL A 652 -25.38 9.14 16.98
N THR A 653 -24.11 8.79 17.06
CA THR A 653 -23.49 8.32 18.32
C THR A 653 -22.93 9.51 19.09
N VAL A 654 -23.31 9.64 20.37
CA VAL A 654 -22.91 10.76 21.23
C VAL A 654 -22.37 10.29 22.58
N GLY A 655 -21.45 11.06 23.16
CA GLY A 655 -20.87 10.83 24.49
C GLY A 655 -21.74 11.38 25.63
N ARG A 656 -22.12 10.50 26.57
CA ARG A 656 -22.97 10.87 27.73
C ARG A 656 -22.18 10.90 29.03
N TYR A 657 -22.44 11.94 29.83
CA TYR A 657 -21.90 12.13 31.18
C TYR A 657 -22.97 12.69 32.12
N HIS A 658 -24.12 12.02 32.25
CA HIS A 658 -25.21 12.52 33.07
C HIS A 658 -25.94 11.42 33.83
N SER A 659 -26.39 11.76 35.04
CA SER A 659 -27.32 10.97 35.85
C SER A 659 -28.73 11.54 35.82
N ILE A 660 -28.85 12.83 35.50
CA ILE A 660 -30.08 13.62 35.56
C ILE A 660 -30.46 13.99 34.13
N PHE A 661 -31.75 14.06 33.84
CA PHE A 661 -32.28 14.46 32.54
C PHE A 661 -33.58 15.24 32.71
N ALA A 662 -33.94 16.04 31.70
CA ALA A 662 -35.23 16.74 31.68
C ALA A 662 -36.37 15.73 31.51
N ASP A 663 -37.40 15.81 32.35
CA ASP A 663 -38.55 14.91 32.27
C ASP A 663 -39.43 15.24 31.06
N PRO A 664 -39.60 14.32 30.10
CA PRO A 664 -40.41 14.57 28.91
C PRO A 664 -41.87 14.94 29.22
N VAL A 665 -42.40 14.48 30.35
CA VAL A 665 -43.79 14.71 30.73
C VAL A 665 -44.02 16.14 31.24
N SER A 666 -43.04 16.71 31.95
CA SER A 666 -43.13 18.05 32.53
C SER A 666 -42.46 19.12 31.66
N LEU A 667 -41.76 18.73 30.59
CA LEU A 667 -41.13 19.68 29.68
C LEU A 667 -42.18 20.65 29.09
N PRO A 668 -41.99 21.97 29.21
CA PRO A 668 -42.92 22.95 28.66
C PRO A 668 -43.13 22.79 27.16
N LYS A 669 -44.38 23.01 26.69
CA LYS A 669 -44.77 22.83 25.27
C LYS A 669 -44.07 23.78 24.31
N GLU A 670 -43.42 24.81 24.85
CA GLU A 670 -42.60 25.77 24.14
C GLU A 670 -41.28 25.17 23.61
N PHE A 671 -40.84 24.02 24.15
CA PHE A 671 -39.69 23.27 23.66
C PHE A 671 -40.12 22.12 22.76
N ASN A 672 -39.52 22.06 21.57
CA ASN A 672 -39.54 20.88 20.73
C ASN A 672 -38.40 19.96 21.15
N ILE A 673 -38.69 18.67 21.32
CA ILE A 673 -37.65 17.65 21.53
C ILE A 673 -37.03 17.35 20.16
N THR A 674 -35.73 17.62 20.03
CA THR A 674 -35.00 17.51 18.75
C THR A 674 -34.06 16.31 18.70
N ALA A 675 -33.81 15.65 19.83
CA ALA A 675 -33.15 14.36 19.85
C ALA A 675 -33.55 13.53 21.07
N GLU A 676 -33.61 12.21 20.90
CA GLU A 676 -33.98 11.25 21.94
C GLU A 676 -33.17 9.96 21.83
N THR A 677 -33.03 9.26 22.95
CA THR A 677 -32.58 7.85 22.99
C THR A 677 -33.74 6.90 22.68
N ASP A 678 -33.44 5.62 22.48
CA ASP A 678 -34.47 4.61 22.21
C ASP A 678 -35.42 4.35 23.38
N ASP A 679 -34.96 4.59 24.61
CA ASP A 679 -35.74 4.51 25.84
C ASP A 679 -36.42 5.84 26.22
N GLY A 680 -36.41 6.85 25.33
CA GLY A 680 -37.20 8.08 25.47
C GLY A 680 -36.57 9.15 26.37
N VAL A 681 -35.27 9.06 26.68
CA VAL A 681 -34.54 10.14 27.37
C VAL A 681 -34.27 11.26 26.37
N ILE A 682 -34.64 12.50 26.73
CA ILE A 682 -34.37 13.71 25.96
C ILE A 682 -32.87 13.96 25.82
N MET A 683 -32.42 14.14 24.58
CA MET A 683 -31.02 14.37 24.23
C MET A 683 -30.79 15.72 23.55
N GLY A 684 -31.84 16.35 23.03
CA GLY A 684 -31.80 17.70 22.46
C GLY A 684 -33.15 18.39 22.57
N ILE A 685 -33.13 19.71 22.80
CA ILE A 685 -34.32 20.57 22.82
C ILE A 685 -34.07 21.86 22.06
N GLU A 686 -35.11 22.38 21.42
CA GLU A 686 -35.11 23.72 20.80
C GLU A 686 -36.39 24.47 21.15
N HIS A 687 -36.27 25.74 21.53
CA HIS A 687 -37.44 26.56 21.81
C HIS A 687 -38.13 26.97 20.48
N ALA A 688 -39.45 26.80 20.42
CA ALA A 688 -40.25 27.12 19.24
C ALA A 688 -40.21 28.60 18.82
N LYS A 689 -39.91 29.53 19.75
CA LYS A 689 -39.99 30.98 19.54
C LYS A 689 -38.72 31.71 19.93
N GLU A 690 -38.05 31.35 21.01
CA GLU A 690 -36.82 32.03 21.46
C GLU A 690 -35.57 31.39 20.80
N PRO A 691 -34.47 32.14 20.61
CA PRO A 691 -33.22 31.64 20.05
C PRO A 691 -32.47 30.75 21.06
N ILE A 692 -33.09 29.66 21.48
CA ILE A 692 -32.62 28.78 22.55
C ILE A 692 -32.61 27.35 22.05
N ALA A 693 -31.46 26.69 22.23
CA ALA A 693 -31.27 25.29 21.92
C ALA A 693 -30.39 24.64 23.00
N ALA A 694 -30.51 23.34 23.22
CA ALA A 694 -29.63 22.65 24.14
C ALA A 694 -29.50 21.17 23.80
N VAL A 695 -28.42 20.56 24.28
CA VAL A 695 -28.15 19.12 24.16
C VAL A 695 -27.77 18.53 25.52
N GLN A 696 -28.18 17.30 25.80
CA GLN A 696 -27.93 16.63 27.09
C GLN A 696 -26.56 15.93 27.12
N PHE A 697 -26.06 15.54 25.95
CA PHE A 697 -24.75 14.91 25.77
C PHE A 697 -23.65 15.97 25.56
N HIS A 698 -22.40 15.52 25.38
CA HIS A 698 -21.23 16.37 25.20
C HIS A 698 -20.76 16.37 23.74
N PRO A 699 -21.04 17.42 22.94
CA PRO A 699 -20.56 17.54 21.56
C PRO A 699 -19.03 17.50 21.46
N GLU A 700 -18.34 18.01 22.48
CA GLU A 700 -16.89 18.09 22.57
C GLU A 700 -16.20 16.76 22.94
N SER A 701 -16.99 15.74 23.31
CA SER A 701 -16.45 14.45 23.73
C SER A 701 -15.81 13.69 22.57
N ILE A 702 -14.73 12.97 22.86
CA ILE A 702 -14.11 12.01 21.94
C ILE A 702 -15.13 10.98 21.39
N MET A 703 -16.13 10.63 22.20
CA MET A 703 -17.20 9.69 21.82
C MET A 703 -18.22 10.28 20.82
N THR A 704 -18.16 11.58 20.56
CA THR A 704 -19.02 12.31 19.60
C THR A 704 -18.24 12.71 18.33
N LEU A 705 -17.01 12.18 18.14
CA LEU A 705 -16.16 12.49 16.99
C LEU A 705 -16.59 11.83 15.68
N GLY A 706 -17.39 10.75 15.74
CA GLY A 706 -17.83 10.03 14.54
C GLY A 706 -18.42 10.99 13.50
N HIS A 707 -17.89 10.96 12.29
CA HIS A 707 -18.28 11.84 11.17
C HIS A 707 -18.24 13.35 11.46
N ASP A 708 -17.39 13.80 12.40
CA ASP A 708 -17.31 15.19 12.89
C ASP A 708 -18.63 15.70 13.49
N ALA A 709 -19.49 14.82 14.00
CA ALA A 709 -20.84 15.18 14.43
C ALA A 709 -20.84 16.30 15.48
N GLY A 710 -19.99 16.20 16.49
CA GLY A 710 -19.86 17.22 17.54
C GLY A 710 -19.47 18.59 17.01
N MET A 711 -18.44 18.66 16.15
CA MET A 711 -17.98 19.93 15.57
C MET A 711 -19.05 20.55 14.65
N ARG A 712 -19.74 19.73 13.83
CA ARG A 712 -20.84 20.19 12.97
C ARG A 712 -22.01 20.79 13.78
N MET A 713 -22.37 20.19 14.92
CA MET A 713 -23.40 20.76 15.80
C MET A 713 -22.99 22.15 16.31
N ILE A 714 -21.73 22.32 16.69
CA ILE A 714 -21.20 23.62 17.14
C ILE A 714 -21.18 24.63 15.99
N GLU A 715 -20.75 24.24 14.78
CA GLU A 715 -20.83 25.09 13.58
C GLU A 715 -22.27 25.55 13.32
N ASN A 716 -23.25 24.64 13.42
CA ASN A 716 -24.66 24.94 13.22
C ASN A 716 -25.19 25.94 14.26
N VAL A 717 -24.85 25.75 15.54
CA VAL A 717 -25.24 26.65 16.63
C VAL A 717 -24.67 28.05 16.38
N VAL A 718 -23.37 28.15 16.10
CA VAL A 718 -22.71 29.45 15.89
C VAL A 718 -23.23 30.15 14.64
N ALA A 719 -23.48 29.42 13.55
CA ALA A 719 -23.93 29.99 12.30
C ALA A 719 -25.37 30.54 12.36
N HIS A 720 -26.27 29.87 13.09
CA HIS A 720 -27.71 30.11 12.96
C HIS A 720 -28.37 30.70 14.20
N LEU A 721 -27.91 30.35 15.41
CA LEU A 721 -28.58 30.77 16.65
C LEU A 721 -28.45 32.30 16.88
N PRO A 722 -27.28 32.94 16.67
CA PRO A 722 -27.15 34.40 16.73
C PRO A 722 -27.90 35.14 15.62
N ARG A 723 -28.05 34.53 14.44
CA ARG A 723 -28.71 35.15 13.28
C ARG A 723 -30.24 35.20 13.40
N LYS A 724 -30.85 34.26 14.14
CA LYS A 724 -32.29 34.24 14.44
C LYS A 724 -32.78 35.53 15.14
N VAL A 725 -31.88 36.24 15.84
CA VAL A 725 -32.16 37.53 16.50
C VAL A 725 -32.13 38.69 15.50
N LYS A 726 -31.15 38.73 14.59
CA LYS A 726 -31.01 39.80 13.58
C LYS A 726 -32.16 39.84 12.57
N VAL A 727 -32.79 38.70 12.28
CA VAL A 727 -33.99 38.62 11.41
C VAL A 727 -35.28 39.00 12.14
N ARG A 728 -35.28 39.03 13.48
CA ARG A 728 -36.41 39.52 14.29
C ARG A 728 -36.35 41.01 14.59
N ALA A 729 -35.15 41.59 14.57
CA ALA A 729 -34.90 43.01 14.82
C ALA A 729 -34.92 43.89 13.55
N ALA A 730 -34.95 43.26 12.36
CA ALA A 730 -35.20 43.88 11.06
C ALA A 730 -36.65 43.60 10.62
#